data_AF-A0A2P4ZSG2-F1
#
_entry.id   AF-A0A2P4ZSG2-F1
#
_cell.length_a   1.000
_cell.length_b   1.000
_cell.length_c   1.000
_cell.angle_alpha   90.00
_cell.angle_beta   90.00
_cell.angle_gamma   90.00
#
_symmetry.space_group_name_H-M   'P 1'
#
loop_
_entity.id
_entity.type
_entity.pdbx_description
1 polymer ?
#
loop_
_entity_poly.entity_id
_entity_poly.type
_entity_poly.pdbx_seq_one_letter_code
_entity_poly.pdbx_strand_id
1 'polypeptide(L)'
;MSTQPGPRLSLDLSKYEKLNADQAGHLRHYHNLASQMDGEWHHMGTQEPMQEFLDAYRYQLAIMAYGVGVAHYHRTPALRSTHKSLMRRLIHKMMRREVWSYWFSTSLSGNRTDPGRTQLRTPWADPLVKENVMYSGHLLMMTSMYGMLFDDDEFEKRGSLSFVWDPLFFGLGPETFRYDNRSLQDAILREMEKNGWIGVCCEPNLVFVVCNQFPIIAMRYNDARDGTDVSGRVLEKYKAAWDAKGMVEPSGLYVDWYFLRQDRTLAPSNVGWTAWANAYMNTWNLDKVKSLYDSQSYGFITKIDGEVQLHEEKIALEYRKLVDTEDADKNDAAVLARARANAAALPPSFPFSQPTFGYVVQWLSELGKKEELDGLLKYADTHLQPTWENGGLFYPRNDDRTNEAGEWTHMDPFSGNAAIGYARLNVADGQKKIWDHPRKRGHAATQPWIDGIELGQGIDCLRGVWDSDESALVLTMKTWDGRIVTATPVATNLPAGSELQRHSWQHGHVGCKSIGTACKRPRLISIASITAPTLRVELSWELPDSSPDKMHWTSAIVYPALLALGAAQQQRPLSDTNHSGSSQHASADAPSYRGEVLQLLESLVSIPSISGEENEVGNFIVDYLKHQGFEVDIQFVPPAKDKPDVPDRFNILAWNGDRKSKYKTLVTSHIDTVPPHIPWEIEKGDVSKDTVIKGRGTTDAKGSVTAQLVAVNHLLSTNKDVNPEDIILLFVVSEETSGDGMRAFSDSLKHMSPPLSFDSAIFGEPTENKLACGHKGALFCTAEAKGKDAHSGYPELGKSANELMIRAMNKILDTDLGHSPLFGPTTFNIGRFDGGVASNVVPAKAWVDISARVAVGSEKEGQNDVRKKIYDILQETDPEAFTLNCSHGYGPYESNCDVDGFEQIVVNYGTDIPNLEGDYVRYLYGPGSILVAHGDHEYVTVGDLEKAVEDYQKLILHTLGQ
;
A
#
# COMPACT_ATOMS: atom_id res chain seq x y z
N MET A 1 0.14 37.73 41.96
CA MET A 1 -1.07 38.07 41.19
C MET A 1 -1.56 36.81 40.52
N SER A 2 -2.78 36.40 40.83
CA SER A 2 -3.48 35.28 40.20
C SER A 2 -3.62 35.54 38.70
N THR A 3 -3.01 34.70 37.87
CA THR A 3 -3.29 34.67 36.42
C THR A 3 -4.63 33.97 36.23
N GLN A 4 -5.68 34.75 35.99
CA GLN A 4 -6.95 34.20 35.55
C GLN A 4 -6.75 33.46 34.21
N PRO A 5 -7.35 32.26 34.03
CA PRO A 5 -7.41 31.64 32.73
C PRO A 5 -8.26 32.51 31.79
N GLY A 6 -7.72 32.82 30.61
CA GLY A 6 -8.45 33.51 29.55
C GLY A 6 -9.73 32.77 29.15
N PRO A 7 -10.68 33.44 28.47
CA PRO A 7 -11.96 32.86 28.09
C PRO A 7 -11.75 31.62 27.20
N ARG A 8 -12.34 30.48 27.58
CA ARG A 8 -12.44 29.30 26.70
C ARG A 8 -13.21 29.69 25.44
N LEU A 9 -12.63 29.48 24.25
CA LEU A 9 -13.41 29.46 23.01
C LEU A 9 -14.18 28.13 23.01
N SER A 10 -15.47 28.18 23.30
CA SER A 10 -16.34 27.01 23.24
C SER A 10 -16.69 26.68 21.79
N LEU A 11 -15.75 26.10 21.05
CA LEU A 11 -16.01 25.63 19.69
C LEU A 11 -16.80 24.30 19.74
N ASP A 12 -18.01 24.31 19.22
CA ASP A 12 -18.85 23.12 19.13
C ASP A 12 -18.42 22.23 17.95
N LEU A 13 -17.64 21.19 18.25
CA LEU A 13 -17.14 20.25 17.23
C LEU A 13 -18.24 19.41 16.57
N SER A 14 -19.47 19.40 17.11
CA SER A 14 -20.60 18.69 16.48
C SER A 14 -21.09 19.39 15.21
N LYS A 15 -20.78 20.68 15.04
CA LYS A 15 -21.06 21.46 13.81
C LYS A 15 -20.28 20.96 12.58
N TYR A 16 -19.14 20.29 12.80
CA TYR A 16 -18.27 19.81 11.72
C TYR A 16 -18.40 18.29 11.58
N GLU A 17 -19.05 17.84 10.51
CA GLU A 17 -19.20 16.42 10.24
C GLU A 17 -17.82 15.75 10.05
N LYS A 18 -17.66 14.57 10.65
CA LYS A 18 -16.45 13.76 10.54
C LYS A 18 -16.69 12.66 9.52
N LEU A 19 -15.67 12.32 8.72
CA LEU A 19 -15.72 11.09 7.95
C LEU A 19 -15.90 9.89 8.90
N ASN A 20 -16.90 9.06 8.63
CA ASN A 20 -17.08 7.80 9.32
C ASN A 20 -16.01 6.78 8.88
N ALA A 21 -16.01 5.60 9.50
CA ALA A 21 -15.02 4.56 9.20
C ALA A 21 -15.04 4.19 7.71
N ASP A 22 -16.20 3.84 7.16
CA ASP A 22 -16.36 3.42 5.76
C ASP A 22 -15.88 4.49 4.76
N GLN A 23 -16.23 5.75 5.00
CA GLN A 23 -15.80 6.88 4.16
C GLN A 23 -14.28 7.03 4.16
N ALA A 24 -13.65 6.98 5.34
CA ALA A 24 -12.19 7.01 5.45
C ALA A 24 -11.55 5.77 4.79
N GLY A 25 -12.17 4.61 4.96
CA GLY A 25 -11.76 3.35 4.34
C GLY A 25 -11.79 3.40 2.82
N HIS A 26 -12.82 3.99 2.20
CA HIS A 26 -12.85 4.13 0.74
C HIS A 26 -11.77 5.09 0.22
N LEU A 27 -11.52 6.23 0.90
CA LEU A 27 -10.40 7.11 0.53
C LEU A 27 -9.05 6.42 0.66
N ARG A 28 -8.88 5.60 1.71
CA ARG A 28 -7.69 4.76 1.91
C ARG A 28 -7.55 3.72 0.80
N HIS A 29 -8.64 3.06 0.40
CA HIS A 29 -8.63 2.10 -0.71
C HIS A 29 -8.23 2.77 -2.03
N TYR A 30 -8.79 3.95 -2.33
CA TYR A 30 -8.37 4.72 -3.52
C TYR A 30 -6.88 5.01 -3.49
N HIS A 31 -6.31 5.34 -2.33
CA HIS A 31 -4.89 5.53 -2.16
C HIS A 31 -4.08 4.25 -2.35
N ASN A 32 -4.54 3.13 -1.80
CA ASN A 32 -3.89 1.83 -1.96
C ASN A 32 -3.80 1.46 -3.44
N LEU A 33 -4.90 1.59 -4.21
CA LEU A 33 -4.92 1.33 -5.65
C LEU A 33 -4.06 2.32 -6.44
N ALA A 34 -4.14 3.61 -6.13
CA ALA A 34 -3.38 4.65 -6.83
C ALA A 34 -1.86 4.58 -6.57
N SER A 35 -1.45 3.97 -5.45
CA SER A 35 -0.05 3.90 -5.02
C SER A 35 0.66 2.60 -5.41
N GLN A 36 -0.05 1.63 -6.00
CA GLN A 36 0.58 0.47 -6.62
C GLN A 36 1.57 0.90 -7.70
N MET A 37 2.63 0.10 -7.89
CA MET A 37 3.63 0.34 -8.94
C MET A 37 3.00 0.50 -10.32
N ASP A 38 3.67 1.23 -11.20
CA ASP A 38 3.23 1.36 -12.59
C ASP A 38 3.24 -0.02 -13.27
N GLY A 39 2.11 -0.38 -13.89
CA GLY A 39 1.90 -1.71 -14.48
C GLY A 39 1.19 -2.69 -13.55
N GLU A 40 1.12 -2.40 -12.25
CA GLU A 40 0.35 -3.18 -11.27
C GLU A 40 -1.09 -2.67 -11.16
N TRP A 41 -2.02 -3.62 -11.10
CA TRP A 41 -3.47 -3.41 -11.13
C TRP A 41 -4.21 -4.35 -10.17
N HIS A 42 -3.62 -4.69 -9.03
CA HIS A 42 -4.23 -5.56 -8.03
C HIS A 42 -5.59 -5.02 -7.56
N HIS A 43 -6.57 -5.92 -7.39
CA HIS A 43 -8.02 -5.66 -7.22
C HIS A 43 -8.72 -4.90 -8.34
N MET A 44 -7.98 -4.24 -9.23
CA MET A 44 -8.53 -3.66 -10.44
C MET A 44 -8.63 -4.76 -11.51
N GLY A 45 -9.41 -4.49 -12.54
CA GLY A 45 -9.60 -5.43 -13.63
C GLY A 45 -10.87 -5.12 -14.39
N THR A 46 -11.21 -6.02 -15.29
CA THR A 46 -12.40 -5.91 -16.13
C THR A 46 -12.92 -7.31 -16.44
N GLN A 47 -14.21 -7.41 -16.74
CA GLN A 47 -14.84 -8.61 -17.27
C GLN A 47 -14.36 -8.93 -18.69
N GLU A 48 -13.94 -7.93 -19.47
CA GLU A 48 -13.45 -8.10 -20.84
C GLU A 48 -11.94 -7.75 -20.90
N PRO A 49 -11.04 -8.75 -21.00
CA PRO A 49 -9.60 -8.54 -20.82
C PRO A 49 -8.96 -7.49 -21.73
N MET A 50 -9.55 -7.18 -22.89
CA MET A 50 -9.06 -6.14 -23.79
C MET A 50 -9.44 -4.72 -23.36
N GLN A 51 -10.07 -4.55 -22.19
CA GLN A 51 -10.49 -3.27 -21.60
C GLN A 51 -11.58 -2.56 -22.43
N GLU A 52 -12.32 -3.27 -23.28
CA GLU A 52 -13.38 -2.64 -24.08
C GLU A 52 -14.66 -2.40 -23.26
N PHE A 53 -14.79 -3.05 -22.11
CA PHE A 53 -16.02 -3.05 -21.31
C PHE A 53 -16.05 -2.00 -20.18
N LEU A 54 -17.21 -1.88 -19.52
CA LEU A 54 -17.59 -0.73 -18.68
C LEU A 54 -16.98 -0.72 -17.27
N ASP A 55 -16.34 -1.80 -16.86
CA ASP A 55 -15.61 -1.92 -15.60
C ASP A 55 -14.10 -1.71 -15.76
N ALA A 56 -13.63 -1.38 -16.96
CA ALA A 56 -12.22 -1.13 -17.28
C ALA A 56 -11.54 -0.06 -16.39
N TYR A 57 -10.20 -0.07 -16.39
CA TYR A 57 -9.37 0.78 -15.53
C TYR A 57 -9.73 2.27 -15.64
N ARG A 58 -10.01 2.76 -16.85
CA ARG A 58 -10.34 4.18 -17.09
C ARG A 58 -11.54 4.65 -16.27
N TYR A 59 -12.54 3.79 -16.08
CA TYR A 59 -13.75 4.14 -15.35
C TYR A 59 -13.51 4.11 -13.85
N GLN A 60 -12.82 3.08 -13.35
CA GLN A 60 -12.40 3.00 -11.95
C GLN A 60 -11.56 4.22 -11.55
N LEU A 61 -10.53 4.57 -12.33
CA LEU A 61 -9.65 5.70 -12.08
C LEU A 61 -10.41 7.03 -12.07
N ALA A 62 -11.31 7.24 -13.03
CA ALA A 62 -12.08 8.47 -13.13
C ALA A 62 -13.05 8.63 -11.94
N ILE A 63 -13.79 7.59 -11.57
CA ILE A 63 -14.73 7.65 -10.45
C ILE A 63 -13.99 7.81 -9.11
N MET A 64 -12.85 7.15 -8.92
CA MET A 64 -12.01 7.40 -7.74
C MET A 64 -11.56 8.87 -7.69
N ALA A 65 -11.12 9.45 -8.81
CA ALA A 65 -10.74 10.86 -8.84
C ALA A 65 -11.93 11.78 -8.51
N TYR A 66 -13.13 11.46 -8.99
CA TYR A 66 -14.34 12.21 -8.66
C TYR A 66 -14.70 12.07 -7.18
N GLY A 67 -14.56 10.86 -6.62
CA GLY A 67 -14.75 10.57 -5.20
C GLY A 67 -13.80 11.39 -4.31
N VAL A 68 -12.52 11.46 -4.69
CA VAL A 68 -11.53 12.34 -4.05
C VAL A 68 -11.93 13.81 -4.17
N GLY A 69 -12.46 14.23 -5.32
CA GLY A 69 -12.90 15.60 -5.56
C GLY A 69 -14.09 16.01 -4.69
N VAL A 70 -15.13 15.18 -4.61
CA VAL A 70 -16.30 15.46 -3.76
C VAL A 70 -15.95 15.38 -2.28
N ALA A 71 -15.08 14.45 -1.87
CA ALA A 71 -14.58 14.37 -0.50
C ALA A 71 -13.81 15.63 -0.11
N HIS A 72 -12.88 16.06 -0.97
CA HIS A 72 -12.13 17.30 -0.76
C HIS A 72 -13.08 18.50 -0.69
N TYR A 73 -13.98 18.68 -1.66
CA TYR A 73 -14.81 19.88 -1.71
C TYR A 73 -15.84 19.95 -0.57
N HIS A 74 -16.53 18.85 -0.26
CA HIS A 74 -17.67 18.85 0.65
C HIS A 74 -17.35 18.42 2.08
N ARG A 75 -16.35 17.55 2.27
CA ARG A 75 -16.08 16.93 3.57
C ARG A 75 -14.84 17.51 4.24
N THR A 76 -13.77 17.73 3.47
CA THR A 76 -12.47 18.16 3.99
C THR A 76 -11.82 19.28 3.14
N PRO A 77 -12.50 20.42 2.94
CA PRO A 77 -12.07 21.49 2.04
C PRO A 77 -10.73 22.14 2.37
N ALA A 78 -10.23 21.98 3.60
CA ALA A 78 -8.93 22.51 4.00
C ALA A 78 -7.76 21.51 3.76
N LEU A 79 -8.01 20.24 3.39
CA LEU A 79 -6.95 19.23 3.21
C LEU A 79 -6.43 19.15 1.79
N ARG A 80 -5.48 20.04 1.47
CA ARG A 80 -4.96 20.22 0.11
C ARG A 80 -4.05 19.06 -0.31
N SER A 81 -2.90 18.88 0.36
CA SER A 81 -1.88 17.89 -0.03
C SER A 81 -2.45 16.48 -0.12
N THR A 82 -3.28 16.09 0.84
CA THR A 82 -3.87 14.74 0.95
C THR A 82 -4.66 14.35 -0.31
N HIS A 83 -5.52 15.24 -0.79
CA HIS A 83 -6.36 14.98 -1.96
C HIS A 83 -5.63 15.29 -3.26
N LYS A 84 -4.76 16.31 -3.27
CA LYS A 84 -3.99 16.72 -4.44
C LYS A 84 -3.04 15.61 -4.89
N SER A 85 -2.26 15.03 -3.96
CA SER A 85 -1.30 13.98 -4.30
C SER A 85 -2.00 12.72 -4.81
N LEU A 86 -3.11 12.33 -4.18
CA LEU A 86 -3.92 11.19 -4.60
C LEU A 86 -4.53 11.40 -5.99
N MET A 87 -5.20 12.54 -6.24
CA MET A 87 -5.81 12.83 -7.53
C MET A 87 -4.78 12.93 -8.65
N ARG A 88 -3.61 13.52 -8.36
CA ARG A 88 -2.47 13.58 -9.29
C ARG A 88 -2.02 12.18 -9.72
N ARG A 89 -1.85 11.25 -8.76
CA ARG A 89 -1.47 9.85 -9.04
C ARG A 89 -2.51 9.12 -9.91
N LEU A 90 -3.80 9.32 -9.62
CA LEU A 90 -4.88 8.76 -10.43
C LEU A 90 -4.86 9.28 -11.88
N ILE A 91 -4.58 10.57 -12.09
CA ILE A 91 -4.44 11.15 -13.44
C ILE A 91 -3.22 10.56 -14.16
N HIS A 92 -2.08 10.42 -13.49
CA HIS A 92 -0.90 9.78 -14.08
C HIS A 92 -1.17 8.32 -14.46
N LYS A 93 -1.86 7.54 -13.62
CA LYS A 93 -2.32 6.19 -13.98
C LYS A 93 -3.29 6.19 -15.16
N MET A 94 -4.20 7.17 -15.26
CA MET A 94 -5.11 7.31 -16.41
C MET A 94 -4.38 7.50 -17.75
N MET A 95 -3.17 8.06 -17.73
CA MET A 95 -2.34 8.31 -18.92
C MET A 95 -1.46 7.11 -19.33
N ARG A 96 -1.43 6.05 -18.53
CA ARG A 96 -0.68 4.82 -18.80
C ARG A 96 -1.22 4.11 -20.04
N ARG A 97 -0.31 3.55 -20.86
CA ARG A 97 -0.66 2.87 -22.12
C ARG A 97 -1.70 1.78 -21.92
N GLU A 98 -1.56 1.02 -20.84
CA GLU A 98 -2.44 -0.05 -20.40
C GLU A 98 -3.91 0.38 -20.24
N VAL A 99 -4.16 1.67 -20.01
CA VAL A 99 -5.50 2.23 -19.81
C VAL A 99 -6.14 2.70 -21.11
N TRP A 100 -5.35 3.20 -22.08
CA TRP A 100 -5.87 3.81 -23.31
C TRP A 100 -5.59 3.03 -24.58
N SER A 101 -4.67 2.05 -24.57
CA SER A 101 -4.26 1.31 -25.77
C SER A 101 -5.35 0.44 -26.37
N TYR A 102 -6.38 0.07 -25.58
CA TYR A 102 -7.57 -0.63 -26.09
C TYR A 102 -8.17 0.10 -27.29
N TRP A 103 -8.05 1.42 -27.31
CA TRP A 103 -8.60 2.27 -28.36
C TRP A 103 -8.13 1.85 -29.75
N PHE A 104 -6.86 1.45 -29.90
CA PHE A 104 -6.35 1.00 -31.20
C PHE A 104 -7.22 -0.14 -31.77
N SER A 105 -7.60 -1.11 -30.93
CA SER A 105 -8.49 -2.21 -31.30
C SER A 105 -9.92 -1.73 -31.54
N THR A 106 -10.51 -0.99 -30.59
CA THR A 106 -11.89 -0.50 -30.71
C THR A 106 -12.10 0.41 -31.94
N SER A 107 -11.07 1.15 -32.33
CA SER A 107 -11.06 2.05 -33.49
C SER A 107 -11.26 1.32 -34.84
N LEU A 108 -11.00 0.01 -34.88
CA LEU A 108 -11.31 -0.87 -36.02
C LEU A 108 -12.80 -0.86 -36.35
N SER A 109 -13.68 -0.67 -35.36
CA SER A 109 -15.14 -0.73 -35.50
C SER A 109 -15.62 -2.09 -36.05
N GLY A 110 -16.93 -2.27 -36.22
CA GLY A 110 -17.47 -3.51 -36.78
C GLY A 110 -18.94 -3.36 -37.14
N ASN A 111 -19.54 -4.44 -37.62
CA ASN A 111 -20.96 -4.46 -38.00
C ASN A 111 -21.90 -4.17 -36.81
N ARG A 112 -21.49 -4.45 -35.57
CA ARG A 112 -22.29 -4.13 -34.38
C ARG A 112 -22.45 -2.62 -34.16
N THR A 113 -21.41 -1.84 -34.45
CA THR A 113 -21.41 -0.38 -34.27
C THR A 113 -21.75 0.38 -35.56
N ASP A 114 -21.49 -0.22 -36.73
CA ASP A 114 -21.87 0.29 -38.05
C ASP A 114 -22.47 -0.85 -38.92
N PRO A 115 -23.79 -1.13 -38.82
CA PRO A 115 -24.42 -2.30 -39.45
C PRO A 115 -24.27 -2.41 -40.98
N GLY A 116 -24.00 -1.31 -41.67
CA GLY A 116 -23.80 -1.30 -43.12
C GLY A 116 -22.39 -1.66 -43.57
N ARG A 117 -21.47 -1.95 -42.63
CA ARG A 117 -20.05 -2.11 -42.93
C ARG A 117 -19.65 -3.55 -43.22
N THR A 118 -18.82 -3.73 -44.25
CA THR A 118 -18.30 -5.02 -44.71
C THR A 118 -16.80 -5.22 -44.48
N GLN A 119 -16.06 -4.17 -44.09
CA GLN A 119 -14.62 -4.21 -43.80
C GLN A 119 -14.30 -3.36 -42.57
N LEU A 120 -13.31 -3.76 -41.75
CA LEU A 120 -12.87 -2.97 -40.60
C LEU A 120 -12.25 -1.62 -41.05
N ARG A 121 -12.29 -0.61 -40.18
CA ARG A 121 -11.54 0.65 -40.38
C ARG A 121 -10.05 0.40 -40.27
N THR A 122 -9.27 1.28 -40.88
CA THR A 122 -7.88 1.46 -40.48
C THR A 122 -7.85 1.98 -39.03
N PRO A 123 -7.19 1.26 -38.11
CA PRO A 123 -7.12 1.70 -36.72
C PRO A 123 -6.18 2.90 -36.56
N TRP A 124 -6.31 3.62 -35.45
CA TRP A 124 -5.36 4.68 -35.07
C TRP A 124 -5.10 4.63 -33.57
N ALA A 125 -3.88 4.99 -33.17
CA ALA A 125 -3.45 4.87 -31.79
C ALA A 125 -3.82 6.08 -30.92
N ASP A 126 -3.90 7.28 -31.49
CA ASP A 126 -4.21 8.50 -30.73
C ASP A 126 -5.60 8.39 -30.06
N PRO A 127 -5.67 8.32 -28.72
CA PRO A 127 -6.92 8.07 -28.01
C PRO A 127 -7.75 9.34 -27.80
N LEU A 128 -7.26 10.52 -28.21
CA LEU A 128 -7.85 11.83 -27.90
C LEU A 128 -8.28 12.61 -29.15
N VAL A 129 -7.69 12.34 -30.32
CA VAL A 129 -7.89 13.17 -31.52
C VAL A 129 -9.33 13.16 -32.06
N LYS A 130 -10.05 12.02 -31.95
CA LYS A 130 -11.43 11.85 -32.43
C LYS A 130 -12.10 10.67 -31.75
N GLU A 131 -13.43 10.71 -31.64
CA GLU A 131 -14.24 9.69 -30.97
C GLU A 131 -13.72 9.43 -29.53
N ASN A 132 -13.86 8.20 -28.98
CA ASN A 132 -13.35 7.79 -27.67
C ASN A 132 -13.72 8.73 -26.50
N VAL A 133 -14.90 9.35 -26.55
CA VAL A 133 -15.25 10.42 -25.60
C VAL A 133 -15.29 9.95 -24.16
N MET A 134 -15.49 8.67 -23.89
CA MET A 134 -15.38 8.16 -22.54
C MET A 134 -13.98 8.35 -21.96
N TYR A 135 -12.95 7.96 -22.70
CA TYR A 135 -11.59 8.17 -22.23
C TYR A 135 -11.23 9.66 -22.18
N SER A 136 -11.43 10.37 -23.30
CA SER A 136 -11.00 11.76 -23.45
C SER A 136 -11.81 12.72 -22.56
N GLY A 137 -13.11 12.48 -22.40
CA GLY A 137 -14.00 13.25 -21.53
C GLY A 137 -13.74 13.02 -20.04
N HIS A 138 -13.48 11.78 -19.61
CA HIS A 138 -13.05 11.50 -18.24
C HIS A 138 -11.71 12.18 -17.94
N LEU A 139 -10.71 12.03 -18.82
CA LEU A 139 -9.41 12.68 -18.64
C LEU A 139 -9.53 14.21 -18.57
N LEU A 140 -10.37 14.81 -19.43
CA LEU A 140 -10.63 16.24 -19.40
C LEU A 140 -11.27 16.64 -18.07
N MET A 141 -12.28 15.91 -17.59
CA MET A 141 -12.92 16.21 -16.30
C MET A 141 -11.97 16.06 -15.12
N MET A 142 -11.17 14.98 -15.07
CA MET A 142 -10.18 14.77 -14.01
C MET A 142 -9.17 15.93 -13.94
N THR A 143 -8.59 16.31 -15.08
CA THR A 143 -7.57 17.38 -15.14
C THR A 143 -8.16 18.77 -14.90
N SER A 144 -9.37 19.03 -15.38
CA SER A 144 -10.07 20.32 -15.14
C SER A 144 -10.48 20.46 -13.68
N MET A 145 -10.96 19.37 -13.07
CA MET A 145 -11.30 19.32 -11.64
C MET A 145 -10.05 19.45 -10.78
N TYR A 146 -8.93 18.82 -11.14
CA TYR A 146 -7.64 18.98 -10.47
C TYR A 146 -7.19 20.44 -10.44
N GLY A 147 -7.17 21.09 -11.63
CA GLY A 147 -6.80 22.49 -11.71
C GLY A 147 -7.75 23.38 -10.90
N MET A 148 -9.05 23.11 -10.95
CA MET A 148 -10.07 23.87 -10.23
C MET A 148 -9.93 23.71 -8.71
N LEU A 149 -9.79 22.49 -8.20
CA LEU A 149 -9.76 22.21 -6.77
C LEU A 149 -8.48 22.68 -6.08
N PHE A 150 -7.33 22.59 -6.77
CA PHE A 150 -6.01 22.81 -6.17
C PHE A 150 -5.31 24.06 -6.69
N ASP A 151 -5.95 24.82 -7.58
CA ASP A 151 -5.35 25.99 -8.21
C ASP A 151 -3.95 25.72 -8.80
N ASP A 152 -3.81 24.58 -9.46
CA ASP A 152 -2.55 24.08 -10.00
C ASP A 152 -2.67 23.90 -11.52
N ASP A 153 -1.69 24.40 -12.24
CA ASP A 153 -1.65 24.42 -13.71
C ASP A 153 -0.87 23.25 -14.32
N GLU A 154 -0.48 22.23 -13.54
CA GLU A 154 0.30 21.06 -14.00
C GLU A 154 -0.22 20.49 -15.34
N PHE A 155 -1.52 20.21 -15.43
CA PHE A 155 -2.15 19.63 -16.63
C PHE A 155 -2.66 20.67 -17.64
N GLU A 156 -2.51 21.97 -17.35
CA GLU A 156 -2.78 23.07 -18.28
C GLU A 156 -1.51 23.47 -19.06
N LYS A 157 -0.32 23.05 -18.59
CA LYS A 157 0.95 23.28 -19.28
C LYS A 157 1.00 22.52 -20.60
N ARG A 158 1.58 23.17 -21.62
CA ARG A 158 1.72 22.62 -22.97
C ARG A 158 2.40 21.25 -22.95
N GLY A 159 1.74 20.25 -23.52
CA GLY A 159 2.26 18.88 -23.63
C GLY A 159 2.26 18.08 -22.33
N SER A 160 1.63 18.58 -21.26
CA SER A 160 1.49 17.86 -19.99
C SER A 160 0.75 16.53 -20.10
N LEU A 161 -0.11 16.38 -21.11
CA LEU A 161 -0.82 15.13 -21.43
C LEU A 161 -0.12 14.47 -22.62
N SER A 162 0.73 13.48 -22.35
CA SER A 162 1.57 12.83 -23.35
C SER A 162 1.34 11.33 -23.39
N PHE A 163 1.06 10.81 -24.59
CA PHE A 163 0.70 9.41 -24.85
C PHE A 163 1.73 8.81 -25.80
N VAL A 164 2.42 7.76 -25.34
CA VAL A 164 3.46 7.08 -26.14
C VAL A 164 2.91 5.75 -26.64
N TRP A 165 2.78 5.64 -27.96
CA TRP A 165 2.45 4.40 -28.66
C TRP A 165 3.73 3.76 -29.18
N ASP A 166 4.14 2.67 -28.52
CA ASP A 166 5.36 1.93 -28.87
C ASP A 166 5.17 0.41 -28.70
N PRO A 167 4.27 -0.21 -29.50
CA PRO A 167 4.10 -1.66 -29.51
C PRO A 167 5.36 -2.39 -30.00
N LEU A 168 5.70 -3.50 -29.34
CA LEU A 168 6.95 -4.23 -29.61
C LEU A 168 6.97 -4.96 -30.96
N PHE A 169 5.83 -5.47 -31.42
CA PHE A 169 5.73 -6.39 -32.57
C PHE A 169 4.89 -5.88 -33.74
N PHE A 170 4.29 -4.70 -33.63
CA PHE A 170 3.51 -4.05 -34.69
C PHE A 170 3.70 -2.54 -34.61
N GLY A 171 3.20 -1.77 -35.57
CA GLY A 171 3.35 -0.30 -35.59
C GLY A 171 4.53 0.21 -36.43
N LEU A 172 4.80 1.51 -36.35
CA LEU A 172 5.78 2.22 -37.17
C LEU A 172 6.98 2.76 -36.34
N GLY A 173 7.19 2.21 -35.14
CA GLY A 173 8.09 2.74 -34.12
C GLY A 173 7.37 3.64 -33.11
N PRO A 174 8.12 4.30 -32.19
CA PRO A 174 7.53 5.14 -31.16
C PRO A 174 6.81 6.36 -31.73
N GLU A 175 5.50 6.45 -31.50
CA GLU A 175 4.66 7.61 -31.81
C GLU A 175 4.29 8.32 -30.50
N THR A 176 4.31 9.66 -30.48
CA THR A 176 3.92 10.43 -29.29
C THR A 176 2.85 11.46 -29.62
N PHE A 177 1.71 11.35 -28.94
CA PHE A 177 0.60 12.30 -29.03
C PHE A 177 0.64 13.23 -27.83
N ARG A 178 0.64 14.55 -28.07
CA ARG A 178 0.80 15.56 -27.02
C ARG A 178 -0.39 16.51 -27.01
N TYR A 179 -0.94 16.66 -25.81
CA TYR A 179 -2.05 17.54 -25.48
C TYR A 179 -1.73 18.26 -24.17
N ASP A 180 -2.58 19.21 -23.85
CA ASP A 180 -2.79 19.80 -22.55
C ASP A 180 -4.31 19.87 -22.35
N ASN A 181 -4.76 20.30 -21.17
CA ASN A 181 -6.19 20.35 -20.88
C ASN A 181 -7.00 21.14 -21.94
N ARG A 182 -6.49 22.28 -22.43
CA ARG A 182 -7.22 23.14 -23.38
C ARG A 182 -7.23 22.57 -24.79
N SER A 183 -6.12 22.06 -25.28
CA SER A 183 -6.07 21.40 -26.59
C SER A 183 -6.88 20.10 -26.63
N LEU A 184 -7.02 19.39 -25.50
CA LEU A 184 -7.95 18.27 -25.35
C LEU A 184 -9.41 18.74 -25.40
N GLN A 185 -9.77 19.81 -24.67
CA GLN A 185 -11.10 20.42 -24.76
C GLN A 185 -11.44 20.82 -26.21
N ASP A 186 -10.49 21.44 -26.91
CA ASP A 186 -10.68 21.86 -28.30
C ASP A 186 -10.87 20.66 -29.24
N ALA A 187 -10.21 19.52 -28.99
CA ALA A 187 -10.42 18.29 -29.76
C ALA A 187 -11.85 17.76 -29.59
N ILE A 188 -12.35 17.75 -28.35
CA ILE A 188 -13.73 17.34 -28.05
C ILE A 188 -14.74 18.30 -28.68
N LEU A 189 -14.53 19.62 -28.60
CA LEU A 189 -15.42 20.62 -29.21
C LEU A 189 -15.52 20.46 -30.73
N ARG A 190 -14.39 20.19 -31.42
CA ARG A 190 -14.39 19.93 -32.86
C ARG A 190 -15.24 18.72 -33.23
N GLU A 191 -15.17 17.65 -32.44
CA GLU A 191 -15.99 16.45 -32.68
C GLU A 191 -17.47 16.68 -32.35
N MET A 192 -17.78 17.43 -31.27
CA MET A 192 -19.16 17.81 -30.96
C MET A 192 -19.78 18.61 -32.11
N GLU A 193 -19.07 19.62 -32.63
CA GLU A 193 -19.52 20.42 -33.76
C GLU A 193 -19.71 19.58 -35.03
N LYS A 194 -18.72 18.75 -35.36
CA LYS A 194 -18.76 17.83 -36.51
C LYS A 194 -19.95 16.87 -36.47
N ASN A 195 -20.35 16.44 -35.28
CA ASN A 195 -21.48 15.53 -35.08
C ASN A 195 -22.82 16.29 -34.95
N GLY A 196 -22.88 17.58 -35.28
CA GLY A 196 -24.10 18.37 -35.19
C GLY A 196 -24.57 18.59 -33.75
N TRP A 197 -23.63 18.64 -32.81
CA TRP A 197 -23.82 18.91 -31.37
C TRP A 197 -24.60 17.84 -30.61
N ILE A 198 -24.95 16.69 -31.22
CA ILE A 198 -25.59 15.58 -30.50
C ILE A 198 -24.65 14.89 -29.49
N GLY A 199 -23.34 15.17 -29.58
CA GLY A 199 -22.29 14.62 -28.74
C GLY A 199 -21.13 14.06 -29.55
N VAL A 200 -20.06 13.67 -28.86
CA VAL A 200 -18.93 12.92 -29.44
C VAL A 200 -19.24 11.43 -29.34
N CYS A 201 -18.78 10.67 -30.32
CA CYS A 201 -18.91 9.21 -30.30
C CYS A 201 -17.98 8.60 -29.23
N CYS A 202 -18.47 7.58 -28.53
CA CYS A 202 -17.61 6.74 -27.68
C CYS A 202 -16.88 5.75 -28.58
N GLU A 203 -17.59 4.72 -29.04
CA GLU A 203 -17.14 3.86 -30.13
C GLU A 203 -17.46 4.52 -31.47
N PRO A 204 -16.70 4.18 -32.53
CA PRO A 204 -17.06 4.47 -33.91
C PRO A 204 -18.57 4.43 -34.18
N ASN A 205 -19.14 5.55 -34.65
CA ASN A 205 -20.54 5.69 -35.05
C ASN A 205 -21.59 5.73 -33.91
N LEU A 206 -21.21 5.60 -32.65
CA LEU A 206 -22.15 5.51 -31.53
C LEU A 206 -22.01 6.69 -30.57
N VAL A 207 -23.09 7.47 -30.42
CA VAL A 207 -23.18 8.55 -29.42
C VAL A 207 -24.02 8.07 -28.24
N PHE A 208 -23.40 8.04 -27.07
CA PHE A 208 -24.05 7.66 -25.83
C PHE A 208 -24.30 8.89 -24.98
N VAL A 209 -25.43 8.89 -24.29
CA VAL A 209 -25.85 9.97 -23.40
C VAL A 209 -24.84 10.20 -22.30
N VAL A 210 -24.52 9.14 -21.54
CA VAL A 210 -23.64 9.23 -20.36
C VAL A 210 -22.24 9.73 -20.74
N CYS A 211 -21.71 9.31 -21.89
CA CYS A 211 -20.33 9.60 -22.27
C CYS A 211 -20.06 11.10 -22.53
N ASN A 212 -21.11 11.87 -22.81
CA ASN A 212 -21.01 13.30 -23.07
C ASN A 212 -21.20 14.17 -21.82
N GLN A 213 -21.52 13.59 -20.65
CA GLN A 213 -21.73 14.36 -19.42
C GLN A 213 -20.41 14.88 -18.83
N PHE A 214 -19.38 14.04 -18.82
CA PHE A 214 -18.06 14.37 -18.26
C PHE A 214 -17.39 15.57 -18.95
N PRO A 215 -17.26 15.63 -20.29
CA PRO A 215 -16.62 16.78 -20.94
C PRO A 215 -17.41 18.08 -20.72
N ILE A 216 -18.74 18.05 -20.63
CA ILE A 216 -19.56 19.24 -20.35
C ILE A 216 -19.26 19.79 -18.95
N ILE A 217 -19.14 18.91 -17.95
CA ILE A 217 -18.71 19.27 -16.58
C ILE A 217 -17.30 19.84 -16.57
N ALA A 218 -16.39 19.22 -17.31
CA ALA A 218 -15.03 19.70 -17.42
C ALA A 218 -14.95 21.12 -18.02
N MET A 219 -15.73 21.40 -19.08
CA MET A 219 -15.81 22.73 -19.69
C MET A 219 -16.30 23.78 -18.70
N ARG A 220 -17.23 23.44 -17.80
CA ARG A 220 -17.66 24.35 -16.73
C ARG A 220 -16.54 24.68 -15.75
N TYR A 221 -15.74 23.69 -15.36
CA TYR A 221 -14.61 23.90 -14.47
C TYR A 221 -13.55 24.79 -15.14
N ASN A 222 -13.30 24.58 -16.44
CA ASN A 222 -12.41 25.44 -17.22
C ASN A 222 -12.97 26.85 -17.40
N ASP A 223 -14.26 27.01 -17.65
CA ASP A 223 -14.94 28.30 -17.72
C ASP A 223 -14.75 29.13 -16.45
N ALA A 224 -14.88 28.49 -15.29
CA ALA A 224 -14.66 29.14 -14.00
C ALA A 224 -13.20 29.58 -13.79
N ARG A 225 -12.24 28.81 -14.32
CA ARG A 225 -10.80 29.11 -14.21
C ARG A 225 -10.34 30.20 -15.17
N ASP A 226 -10.93 30.25 -16.37
CA ASP A 226 -10.51 31.15 -17.44
C ASP A 226 -11.40 32.38 -17.61
N GLY A 227 -12.55 32.42 -16.93
CA GLY A 227 -13.54 33.48 -17.11
C GLY A 227 -14.25 33.41 -18.46
N THR A 228 -14.50 32.19 -18.96
CA THR A 228 -15.20 31.95 -20.24
C THR A 228 -16.60 31.37 -20.04
N ASP A 229 -17.32 31.12 -21.14
CA ASP A 229 -18.64 30.48 -21.14
C ASP A 229 -18.77 29.51 -22.35
N VAL A 230 -17.87 28.54 -22.40
CA VAL A 230 -17.88 27.47 -23.40
C VAL A 230 -19.01 26.50 -23.11
N SER A 231 -19.17 26.09 -21.85
CA SER A 231 -20.18 25.13 -21.41
C SER A 231 -21.61 25.63 -21.69
N GLY A 232 -21.91 26.92 -21.48
CA GLY A 232 -23.22 27.49 -21.79
C GLY A 232 -23.61 27.35 -23.27
N ARG A 233 -22.69 27.70 -24.18
CA ARG A 233 -22.89 27.56 -25.62
C ARG A 233 -23.01 26.10 -26.07
N VAL A 234 -22.23 25.20 -25.46
CA VAL A 234 -22.31 23.76 -25.73
C VAL A 234 -23.65 23.21 -25.28
N LEU A 235 -24.11 23.54 -24.07
CA LEU A 235 -25.37 23.08 -23.51
C LEU A 235 -26.58 23.53 -24.33
N GLU A 236 -26.59 24.77 -24.81
CA GLU A 236 -27.66 25.27 -25.70
C GLU A 236 -27.82 24.38 -26.94
N LYS A 237 -26.71 24.14 -27.65
CA LYS A 237 -26.72 23.35 -28.89
C LYS A 237 -26.94 21.87 -28.62
N TYR A 238 -26.35 21.32 -27.56
CA TYR A 238 -26.50 19.93 -27.17
C TYR A 238 -27.95 19.60 -26.82
N LYS A 239 -28.62 20.44 -26.01
CA LYS A 239 -30.06 20.28 -25.68
C LYS A 239 -30.93 20.33 -26.94
N ALA A 240 -30.70 21.30 -27.82
CA ALA A 240 -31.46 21.43 -29.07
C ALA A 240 -31.29 20.19 -29.98
N ALA A 241 -30.08 19.65 -30.09
CA ALA A 241 -29.82 18.42 -30.84
C ALA A 241 -30.51 17.21 -30.19
N TRP A 242 -30.45 17.12 -28.86
CA TRP A 242 -31.09 16.06 -28.08
C TRP A 242 -32.61 16.00 -28.28
N ASP A 243 -33.26 17.15 -28.16
CA ASP A 243 -34.71 17.28 -28.36
C ASP A 243 -35.10 16.92 -29.80
N ALA A 244 -34.30 17.37 -30.78
CA ALA A 244 -34.54 17.07 -32.19
C ALA A 244 -34.37 15.58 -32.56
N LYS A 245 -33.55 14.83 -31.81
CA LYS A 245 -33.25 13.41 -32.07
C LYS A 245 -34.02 12.42 -31.20
N GLY A 246 -34.84 12.91 -30.26
CA GLY A 246 -35.66 12.04 -29.41
C GLY A 246 -34.82 11.14 -28.50
N MET A 247 -33.88 11.73 -27.77
CA MET A 247 -32.91 10.98 -26.94
C MET A 247 -33.49 10.45 -25.61
N VAL A 248 -34.78 10.65 -25.38
CA VAL A 248 -35.53 10.17 -24.20
C VAL A 248 -36.77 9.43 -24.69
N GLU A 249 -36.90 8.17 -24.30
CA GLU A 249 -38.07 7.34 -24.64
C GLU A 249 -39.31 7.73 -23.82
N PRO A 250 -40.54 7.32 -24.21
CA PRO A 250 -41.75 7.55 -23.44
C PRO A 250 -41.72 7.00 -22.00
N SER A 251 -40.92 5.96 -21.75
CA SER A 251 -40.68 5.41 -20.39
C SER A 251 -39.89 6.37 -19.48
N GLY A 252 -39.32 7.42 -20.05
CA GLY A 252 -38.39 8.34 -19.40
C GLY A 252 -36.94 7.85 -19.40
N LEU A 253 -36.67 6.59 -19.79
CA LEU A 253 -35.29 6.11 -19.93
C LEU A 253 -34.60 6.77 -21.11
N TYR A 254 -33.30 7.00 -20.99
CA TYR A 254 -32.50 7.55 -22.09
C TYR A 254 -32.18 6.47 -23.11
N VAL A 255 -32.08 6.86 -24.38
CA VAL A 255 -31.68 5.92 -25.45
C VAL A 255 -30.30 5.36 -25.16
N ASP A 256 -30.12 4.07 -25.47
CA ASP A 256 -28.90 3.33 -25.16
C ASP A 256 -27.72 3.94 -25.92
N TRP A 257 -27.92 4.16 -27.23
CA TRP A 257 -27.04 5.00 -28.05
C TRP A 257 -27.77 5.50 -29.30
N TYR A 258 -27.22 6.54 -29.91
CA TYR A 258 -27.63 7.06 -31.21
C TYR A 258 -26.60 6.69 -32.28
N PHE A 259 -27.07 6.08 -33.37
CA PHE A 259 -26.24 5.73 -34.53
C PHE A 259 -26.07 6.96 -35.42
N LEU A 260 -24.88 7.55 -35.42
CA LEU A 260 -24.62 8.82 -36.10
C LEU A 260 -24.87 8.74 -37.61
N ARG A 261 -24.42 7.66 -38.27
CA ARG A 261 -24.57 7.46 -39.72
C ARG A 261 -25.97 7.06 -40.14
N GLN A 262 -26.68 6.30 -39.30
CA GLN A 262 -28.02 5.81 -39.63
C GLN A 262 -29.13 6.76 -39.18
N ASP A 263 -28.80 7.81 -38.42
CA ASP A 263 -29.74 8.79 -37.87
C ASP A 263 -30.93 8.09 -37.16
N ARG A 264 -30.59 7.17 -36.26
CA ARG A 264 -31.58 6.42 -35.47
C ARG A 264 -31.08 6.14 -34.06
N THR A 265 -32.00 6.03 -33.12
CA THR A 265 -31.73 5.63 -31.74
C THR A 265 -31.82 4.12 -31.57
N LEU A 266 -31.16 3.62 -30.54
CA LEU A 266 -31.42 2.31 -29.96
C LEU A 266 -32.15 2.50 -28.62
N ALA A 267 -33.30 1.87 -28.47
CA ALA A 267 -34.06 1.92 -27.23
C ALA A 267 -33.26 1.32 -26.05
N PRO A 268 -33.47 1.82 -24.82
CA PRO A 268 -32.77 1.35 -23.65
C PRO A 268 -33.10 -0.10 -23.32
N SER A 269 -32.07 -0.84 -22.92
CA SER A 269 -32.19 -2.24 -22.47
C SER A 269 -32.32 -2.37 -20.94
N ASN A 270 -31.78 -1.43 -20.16
CA ASN A 270 -31.87 -1.41 -18.70
C ASN A 270 -31.70 0.02 -18.11
N VAL A 271 -31.70 0.13 -16.77
CA VAL A 271 -31.57 1.42 -16.06
C VAL A 271 -30.12 1.91 -15.93
N GLY A 272 -29.11 1.06 -16.16
CA GLY A 272 -27.71 1.33 -15.81
C GLY A 272 -27.16 2.61 -16.44
N TRP A 273 -27.25 2.75 -17.76
CA TRP A 273 -26.77 3.96 -18.45
C TRP A 273 -27.59 5.20 -18.13
N THR A 274 -28.89 5.04 -17.89
CA THR A 274 -29.74 6.15 -17.45
C THR A 274 -29.33 6.63 -16.05
N ALA A 275 -29.13 5.71 -15.10
CA ALA A 275 -28.66 6.03 -13.76
C ALA A 275 -27.29 6.71 -13.80
N TRP A 276 -26.35 6.17 -14.57
CA TRP A 276 -25.01 6.76 -14.68
C TRP A 276 -25.05 8.15 -15.32
N ALA A 277 -25.81 8.32 -16.41
CA ALA A 277 -26.02 9.62 -17.02
C ALA A 277 -26.64 10.61 -16.03
N ASN A 278 -27.68 10.20 -15.31
CA ASN A 278 -28.37 11.05 -14.35
C ASN A 278 -27.48 11.51 -13.20
N ALA A 279 -26.58 10.66 -12.68
CA ALA A 279 -25.65 11.06 -11.62
C ALA A 279 -24.88 12.34 -12.00
N TYR A 280 -24.42 12.44 -13.24
CA TYR A 280 -23.63 13.59 -13.72
C TYR A 280 -24.48 14.66 -14.41
N MET A 281 -25.57 14.29 -15.08
CA MET A 281 -26.51 15.23 -15.69
C MET A 281 -27.28 16.04 -14.64
N ASN A 282 -27.42 15.53 -13.41
CA ASN A 282 -28.00 16.24 -12.27
C ASN A 282 -27.34 17.61 -12.03
N THR A 283 -26.07 17.77 -12.44
CA THR A 283 -25.30 19.02 -12.31
C THR A 283 -25.88 20.19 -13.10
N TRP A 284 -26.29 19.95 -14.35
CA TRP A 284 -26.71 20.99 -15.29
C TRP A 284 -28.18 20.84 -15.76
N ASN A 285 -28.82 19.70 -15.52
CA ASN A 285 -30.21 19.41 -15.89
C ASN A 285 -31.05 18.87 -14.72
N LEU A 286 -30.82 19.40 -13.53
CA LEU A 286 -31.45 18.99 -12.27
C LEU A 286 -32.96 18.70 -12.40
N ASP A 287 -33.72 19.64 -12.95
CA ASP A 287 -35.19 19.56 -13.01
C ASP A 287 -35.66 18.38 -13.85
N LYS A 288 -35.00 18.14 -15.00
CA LYS A 288 -35.30 17.01 -15.87
C LYS A 288 -35.00 15.69 -15.16
N VAL A 289 -33.82 15.57 -14.56
CA VAL A 289 -33.41 14.35 -13.85
C VAL A 289 -34.37 14.05 -12.69
N LYS A 290 -34.69 15.04 -11.85
CA LYS A 290 -35.62 14.88 -10.73
C LYS A 290 -37.03 14.53 -11.21
N SER A 291 -37.52 15.13 -12.30
CA SER A 291 -38.86 14.85 -12.84
C SER A 291 -39.04 13.44 -13.40
N LEU A 292 -37.95 12.78 -13.80
CA LEU A 292 -37.97 11.44 -14.41
C LEU A 292 -37.63 10.31 -13.41
N TYR A 293 -37.21 10.64 -12.19
CA TYR A 293 -36.75 9.64 -11.22
C TYR A 293 -37.77 8.52 -10.99
N ASP A 294 -39.02 8.86 -10.68
CA ASP A 294 -40.04 7.87 -10.32
C ASP A 294 -40.36 6.91 -11.47
N SER A 295 -40.31 7.38 -12.73
CA SER A 295 -40.55 6.51 -13.89
C SER A 295 -39.32 5.66 -14.23
N GLN A 296 -38.12 6.20 -14.01
CA GLN A 296 -36.85 5.52 -14.30
C GLN A 296 -36.50 4.46 -13.25
N SER A 297 -36.74 4.72 -11.96
CA SER A 297 -36.40 3.81 -10.85
C SER A 297 -37.41 2.68 -10.68
N TYR A 298 -38.68 2.91 -11.04
CA TYR A 298 -39.80 1.98 -10.88
C TYR A 298 -39.42 0.55 -11.30
N GLY A 299 -39.65 -0.45 -10.45
CA GLY A 299 -39.40 -1.87 -10.74
C GLY A 299 -37.93 -2.31 -10.79
N PHE A 300 -36.97 -1.39 -11.02
CA PHE A 300 -35.55 -1.68 -10.82
C PHE A 300 -35.17 -1.57 -9.34
N ILE A 301 -35.74 -0.58 -8.63
CA ILE A 301 -35.60 -0.40 -7.20
C ILE A 301 -36.97 -0.64 -6.57
N THR A 302 -37.02 -1.50 -5.56
CA THR A 302 -38.25 -1.76 -4.77
C THR A 302 -37.93 -1.70 -3.29
N LYS A 303 -38.95 -1.42 -2.48
CA LYS A 303 -38.89 -1.54 -1.03
C LYS A 303 -39.90 -2.60 -0.56
N ILE A 304 -39.43 -3.83 -0.39
CA ILE A 304 -40.28 -4.98 -0.03
C ILE A 304 -39.88 -5.49 1.34
N ASP A 305 -40.87 -5.72 2.21
CA ASP A 305 -40.67 -6.16 3.60
C ASP A 305 -39.69 -5.29 4.41
N GLY A 306 -39.63 -4.00 4.07
CA GLY A 306 -38.76 -3.02 4.74
C GLY A 306 -37.32 -2.97 4.21
N GLU A 307 -36.95 -3.81 3.25
CA GLU A 307 -35.62 -3.83 2.62
C GLU A 307 -35.67 -3.21 1.23
N VAL A 308 -34.68 -2.36 0.92
CA VAL A 308 -34.52 -1.77 -0.42
C VAL A 308 -33.64 -2.69 -1.25
N GLN A 309 -34.11 -3.09 -2.42
CA GLN A 309 -33.42 -4.02 -3.31
C GLN A 309 -33.26 -3.44 -4.71
N LEU A 310 -32.12 -3.71 -5.34
CA LEU A 310 -31.88 -3.49 -6.76
C LEU A 310 -32.07 -4.83 -7.50
N HIS A 311 -32.83 -4.81 -8.59
CA HIS A 311 -33.13 -6.02 -9.36
C HIS A 311 -32.37 -6.08 -10.68
N GLU A 312 -32.00 -7.29 -11.09
CA GLU A 312 -31.46 -7.57 -12.42
C GLU A 312 -32.48 -7.20 -13.51
N GLU A 313 -31.98 -6.82 -14.70
CA GLU A 313 -32.79 -6.21 -15.75
C GLU A 313 -34.04 -7.04 -16.12
N LYS A 314 -33.92 -8.35 -16.22
CA LYS A 314 -35.04 -9.23 -16.62
C LYS A 314 -36.08 -9.32 -15.52
N ILE A 315 -35.63 -9.38 -14.27
CA ILE A 315 -36.51 -9.40 -13.10
C ILE A 315 -37.29 -8.09 -13.04
N ALA A 316 -36.59 -6.95 -13.17
CA ALA A 316 -37.20 -5.63 -13.14
C ALA A 316 -38.22 -5.42 -14.28
N LEU A 317 -37.90 -5.83 -15.51
CA LEU A 317 -38.79 -5.69 -16.66
C LEU A 317 -40.03 -6.58 -16.53
N GLU A 318 -39.88 -7.82 -16.08
CA GLU A 318 -41.02 -8.71 -15.85
C GLU A 318 -41.86 -8.24 -14.66
N TYR A 319 -41.22 -7.67 -13.62
CA TYR A 319 -41.92 -7.08 -12.49
C TYR A 319 -42.79 -5.89 -12.93
N ARG A 320 -42.23 -4.95 -13.69
CA ARG A 320 -42.99 -3.82 -14.28
C ARG A 320 -44.19 -4.31 -15.06
N LYS A 321 -43.97 -5.26 -15.97
CA LYS A 321 -45.03 -5.85 -16.78
C LYS A 321 -46.14 -6.46 -15.92
N LEU A 322 -45.81 -7.29 -14.93
CA LEU A 322 -46.80 -7.90 -14.06
C LEU A 322 -47.58 -6.85 -13.26
N VAL A 323 -46.87 -5.90 -12.63
CA VAL A 323 -47.50 -4.80 -11.87
C VAL A 323 -48.46 -4.00 -12.75
N ASP A 324 -48.04 -3.61 -13.96
CA ASP A 324 -48.87 -2.83 -14.89
C ASP A 324 -50.07 -3.63 -15.41
N THR A 325 -49.91 -4.93 -15.69
CA THR A 325 -51.00 -5.78 -16.21
C THR A 325 -52.03 -6.16 -15.15
N GLU A 326 -51.61 -6.25 -13.89
CA GLU A 326 -52.44 -6.69 -12.77
C GLU A 326 -52.94 -5.55 -11.89
N ASP A 327 -52.52 -4.30 -12.17
CA ASP A 327 -52.76 -3.12 -11.33
C ASP A 327 -52.34 -3.36 -9.86
N ALA A 328 -51.19 -4.01 -9.67
CA ALA A 328 -50.68 -4.43 -8.37
C ALA A 328 -49.90 -3.32 -7.65
N ASP A 329 -49.64 -3.50 -6.34
CA ASP A 329 -48.76 -2.58 -5.60
C ASP A 329 -47.31 -2.67 -6.12
N LYS A 330 -46.65 -1.51 -6.25
CA LYS A 330 -45.29 -1.40 -6.81
C LYS A 330 -44.19 -1.98 -5.90
N ASN A 331 -44.57 -2.47 -4.71
CA ASN A 331 -43.72 -3.16 -3.76
C ASN A 331 -44.33 -4.51 -3.32
N ASP A 332 -45.18 -5.12 -4.13
CA ASP A 332 -45.79 -6.43 -3.84
C ASP A 332 -44.76 -7.57 -3.94
N ALA A 333 -44.53 -8.27 -2.82
CA ALA A 333 -43.60 -9.39 -2.72
C ALA A 333 -43.99 -10.61 -3.56
N ALA A 334 -45.29 -10.90 -3.67
CA ALA A 334 -45.80 -12.03 -4.45
C ALA A 334 -45.67 -11.78 -5.96
N VAL A 335 -45.83 -10.53 -6.40
CA VAL A 335 -45.52 -10.13 -7.77
C VAL A 335 -44.01 -10.28 -8.05
N LEU A 336 -43.14 -9.86 -7.12
CA LEU A 336 -41.69 -9.99 -7.31
C LEU A 336 -41.25 -11.46 -7.40
N ALA A 337 -41.79 -12.32 -6.55
CA ALA A 337 -41.50 -13.75 -6.58
C ALA A 337 -41.86 -14.38 -7.94
N ARG A 338 -43.01 -14.00 -8.52
CA ARG A 338 -43.40 -14.44 -9.87
C ARG A 338 -42.50 -13.85 -10.95
N ALA A 339 -42.12 -12.57 -10.84
CA ALA A 339 -41.19 -11.95 -11.77
C ALA A 339 -39.83 -12.66 -11.80
N ARG A 340 -39.29 -13.04 -10.63
CA ARG A 340 -38.05 -13.83 -10.50
C ARG A 340 -38.17 -15.20 -11.17
N ALA A 341 -39.28 -15.90 -10.93
CA ALA A 341 -39.53 -17.21 -11.56
C ALA A 341 -39.62 -17.11 -13.09
N ASN A 342 -40.31 -16.08 -13.60
CA ASN A 342 -40.42 -15.84 -15.04
C ASN A 342 -39.08 -15.46 -15.67
N ALA A 343 -38.28 -14.62 -15.00
CA ALA A 343 -36.97 -14.18 -15.48
C ALA A 343 -35.93 -15.30 -15.54
N ALA A 344 -35.99 -16.27 -14.62
CA ALA A 344 -35.08 -17.42 -14.58
C ALA A 344 -35.15 -18.29 -15.86
N ALA A 345 -36.27 -18.24 -16.60
CA ALA A 345 -36.45 -18.98 -17.85
C ALA A 345 -35.84 -18.28 -19.08
N LEU A 346 -35.35 -17.04 -18.96
CA LEU A 346 -34.85 -16.24 -20.07
C LEU A 346 -33.33 -16.38 -20.25
N PRO A 347 -32.82 -16.65 -21.47
CA PRO A 347 -31.38 -16.76 -21.72
C PRO A 347 -30.65 -15.43 -21.46
N PRO A 348 -29.37 -15.42 -21.05
CA PRO A 348 -28.59 -14.19 -20.87
C PRO A 348 -28.54 -13.36 -22.16
N SER A 349 -28.74 -12.04 -22.04
CA SER A 349 -28.81 -11.08 -23.15
C SER A 349 -27.42 -10.71 -23.69
N PHE A 350 -26.41 -10.69 -22.82
CA PHE A 350 -25.02 -10.32 -23.11
C PHE A 350 -24.08 -11.03 -22.12
N PRO A 351 -22.87 -11.48 -22.53
CA PRO A 351 -21.99 -12.25 -21.65
C PRO A 351 -21.49 -11.49 -20.42
N PHE A 352 -21.40 -10.16 -20.49
CA PHE A 352 -20.91 -9.33 -19.39
C PHE A 352 -22.04 -8.56 -18.71
N SER A 353 -21.93 -8.39 -17.41
CA SER A 353 -22.89 -7.68 -16.56
C SER A 353 -22.48 -6.22 -16.44
N GLN A 354 -23.43 -5.30 -16.65
CA GLN A 354 -23.13 -3.88 -16.46
C GLN A 354 -22.92 -3.55 -14.97
N PRO A 355 -22.06 -2.56 -14.63
CA PRO A 355 -21.88 -2.03 -13.28
C PRO A 355 -23.08 -1.26 -12.68
N THR A 356 -24.29 -1.78 -12.88
CA THR A 356 -25.55 -1.09 -12.57
C THR A 356 -25.66 -0.71 -11.10
N PHE A 357 -25.18 -1.56 -10.19
CA PHE A 357 -25.17 -1.26 -8.76
C PHE A 357 -24.41 0.04 -8.48
N GLY A 358 -23.18 0.15 -8.97
CA GLY A 358 -22.35 1.34 -8.87
C GLY A 358 -22.97 2.58 -9.52
N TYR A 359 -23.64 2.44 -10.66
CA TYR A 359 -24.32 3.56 -11.32
C TYR A 359 -25.50 4.09 -10.50
N VAL A 360 -26.31 3.19 -9.95
CA VAL A 360 -27.51 3.53 -9.17
C VAL A 360 -27.14 4.20 -7.87
N VAL A 361 -26.16 3.71 -7.10
CA VAL A 361 -25.78 4.36 -5.83
C VAL A 361 -25.20 5.76 -6.05
N GLN A 362 -24.44 5.97 -7.14
CA GLN A 362 -23.99 7.32 -7.52
C GLN A 362 -25.18 8.23 -7.82
N TRP A 363 -26.14 7.76 -8.62
CA TRP A 363 -27.35 8.51 -8.96
C TRP A 363 -28.18 8.90 -7.73
N LEU A 364 -28.43 7.96 -6.83
CA LEU A 364 -29.19 8.20 -5.60
C LEU A 364 -28.47 9.17 -4.66
N SER A 365 -27.13 9.08 -4.58
CA SER A 365 -26.31 10.03 -3.80
C SER A 365 -26.44 11.46 -4.32
N GLU A 366 -26.43 11.65 -5.63
CA GLU A 366 -26.58 12.97 -6.25
C GLU A 366 -28.00 13.52 -6.09
N LEU A 367 -29.02 12.67 -6.19
CA LEU A 367 -30.41 13.11 -5.99
C LEU A 367 -30.78 13.38 -4.53
N GLY A 368 -29.99 12.90 -3.57
CA GLY A 368 -30.34 12.94 -2.15
C GLY A 368 -31.48 12.00 -1.79
N LYS A 369 -31.64 10.89 -2.53
CA LYS A 369 -32.64 9.83 -2.27
C LYS A 369 -32.16 8.94 -1.12
N LYS A 370 -32.16 9.53 0.08
CA LYS A 370 -31.49 8.98 1.27
C LYS A 370 -32.02 7.61 1.68
N GLU A 371 -33.33 7.40 1.62
CA GLU A 371 -33.94 6.13 1.99
C GLU A 371 -33.49 4.99 1.07
N GLU A 372 -33.56 5.20 -0.24
CA GLU A 372 -33.14 4.20 -1.22
C GLU A 372 -31.62 4.00 -1.21
N LEU A 373 -30.84 5.08 -1.06
CA LEU A 373 -29.38 5.01 -0.97
C LEU A 373 -28.94 4.24 0.27
N ASP A 374 -29.39 4.64 1.46
CA ASP A 374 -28.99 4.01 2.72
C ASP A 374 -29.43 2.53 2.73
N GLY A 375 -30.59 2.22 2.14
CA GLY A 375 -31.07 0.84 1.97
C GLY A 375 -30.17 0.00 1.05
N LEU A 376 -29.79 0.51 -0.12
CA LEU A 376 -28.88 -0.24 -1.02
C LEU A 376 -27.46 -0.35 -0.46
N LEU A 377 -26.94 0.67 0.22
CA LEU A 377 -25.64 0.59 0.88
C LEU A 377 -25.65 -0.45 2.01
N LYS A 378 -26.72 -0.50 2.81
CA LYS A 378 -26.93 -1.55 3.82
C LYS A 378 -27.00 -2.93 3.18
N TYR A 379 -27.70 -3.06 2.04
CA TYR A 379 -27.76 -4.31 1.28
C TYR A 379 -26.34 -4.75 0.85
N ALA A 380 -25.54 -3.83 0.30
CA ALA A 380 -24.16 -4.12 -0.07
C ALA A 380 -23.32 -4.58 1.12
N ASP A 381 -23.42 -3.88 2.26
CA ASP A 381 -22.67 -4.20 3.48
C ASP A 381 -23.04 -5.57 4.05
N THR A 382 -24.29 -6.00 3.86
CA THR A 382 -24.81 -7.24 4.42
C THR A 382 -24.58 -8.43 3.49
N HIS A 383 -24.70 -8.23 2.18
CA HIS A 383 -24.82 -9.32 1.20
C HIS A 383 -23.66 -9.40 0.20
N LEU A 384 -22.91 -8.32 0.00
CA LEU A 384 -21.87 -8.23 -1.03
C LEU A 384 -20.44 -8.28 -0.47
N GLN A 385 -20.30 -8.77 0.76
CA GLN A 385 -19.03 -9.14 1.41
C GLN A 385 -17.97 -8.02 1.39
N PRO A 386 -18.21 -6.85 2.01
CA PRO A 386 -17.19 -5.81 2.11
C PRO A 386 -15.93 -6.32 2.83
N THR A 387 -14.77 -5.95 2.31
CA THR A 387 -13.45 -6.37 2.81
C THR A 387 -12.62 -5.15 3.18
N TRP A 388 -11.89 -5.28 4.29
CA TRP A 388 -10.89 -4.31 4.73
C TRP A 388 -9.48 -4.85 4.46
N GLU A 389 -8.67 -4.10 3.73
CA GLU A 389 -7.28 -4.44 3.45
C GLU A 389 -6.40 -3.19 3.48
N ASN A 390 -5.30 -3.23 4.25
CA ASN A 390 -4.39 -2.09 4.42
C ASN A 390 -5.13 -0.78 4.78
N GLY A 391 -6.14 -0.91 5.66
CA GLY A 391 -7.03 0.18 6.09
C GLY A 391 -8.04 0.63 5.05
N GLY A 392 -8.02 0.08 3.83
CA GLY A 392 -8.92 0.39 2.74
C GLY A 392 -10.17 -0.49 2.77
N LEU A 393 -11.34 0.10 2.49
CA LEU A 393 -12.62 -0.61 2.36
C LEU A 393 -13.00 -0.75 0.88
N PHE A 394 -13.29 -1.97 0.45
CA PHE A 394 -13.79 -2.28 -0.90
C PHE A 394 -14.71 -3.49 -0.90
N TYR A 395 -15.34 -3.76 -2.04
CA TYR A 395 -16.16 -4.96 -2.24
C TYR A 395 -15.49 -5.84 -3.29
N PRO A 396 -15.10 -7.09 -2.96
CA PRO A 396 -14.45 -8.01 -3.88
C PRO A 396 -15.31 -8.34 -5.10
N ARG A 397 -14.65 -8.68 -6.21
CA ARG A 397 -15.32 -9.04 -7.46
C ARG A 397 -16.16 -10.31 -7.29
N ASN A 398 -17.41 -10.26 -7.75
CA ASN A 398 -18.30 -11.40 -7.92
C ASN A 398 -19.02 -11.29 -9.28
N ASP A 399 -18.77 -12.26 -10.16
CA ASP A 399 -19.32 -12.27 -11.52
C ASP A 399 -20.75 -12.85 -11.60
N ASP A 400 -21.25 -13.49 -10.54
CA ASP A 400 -22.61 -14.02 -10.50
C ASP A 400 -23.63 -12.89 -10.43
N ARG A 401 -24.54 -12.85 -11.41
CA ARG A 401 -25.59 -11.81 -11.52
C ARG A 401 -26.49 -11.78 -10.29
N THR A 402 -26.99 -12.96 -9.93
CA THR A 402 -27.91 -13.18 -8.82
C THR A 402 -27.63 -14.52 -8.16
N ASN A 403 -28.05 -14.68 -6.90
CA ASN A 403 -28.11 -15.99 -6.25
C ASN A 403 -29.31 -16.83 -6.74
N GLU A 404 -29.46 -18.05 -6.20
CA GLU A 404 -30.57 -18.97 -6.52
C GLU A 404 -31.96 -18.37 -6.24
N ALA A 405 -32.06 -17.43 -5.31
CA ALA A 405 -33.31 -16.74 -4.97
C ALA A 405 -33.60 -15.53 -5.88
N GLY A 406 -32.76 -15.26 -6.88
CA GLY A 406 -32.88 -14.12 -7.80
C GLY A 406 -32.51 -12.78 -7.15
N GLU A 407 -31.76 -12.80 -6.05
CA GLU A 407 -31.28 -11.62 -5.35
C GLU A 407 -29.93 -11.18 -5.90
N TRP A 408 -29.67 -9.88 -5.94
CA TRP A 408 -28.47 -9.31 -6.55
C TRP A 408 -27.19 -9.75 -5.84
N THR A 409 -26.25 -10.33 -6.58
CA THR A 409 -24.92 -10.71 -6.05
C THR A 409 -23.76 -10.11 -6.83
N HIS A 410 -24.02 -9.52 -8.01
CA HIS A 410 -22.98 -9.05 -8.89
C HIS A 410 -22.20 -7.89 -8.27
N MET A 411 -20.88 -8.01 -8.27
CA MET A 411 -19.96 -6.96 -7.87
C MET A 411 -18.80 -6.89 -8.85
N ASP A 412 -18.79 -5.88 -9.69
CA ASP A 412 -17.68 -5.60 -10.60
C ASP A 412 -16.64 -4.67 -9.93
N PRO A 413 -15.39 -4.63 -10.43
CA PRO A 413 -14.35 -3.75 -9.88
C PRO A 413 -14.71 -2.26 -9.91
N PHE A 414 -15.50 -1.77 -10.87
CA PHE A 414 -15.94 -0.37 -10.88
C PHE A 414 -16.88 -0.08 -9.72
N SER A 415 -17.87 -0.94 -9.47
CA SER A 415 -18.80 -0.79 -8.36
C SER A 415 -18.08 -0.89 -7.02
N GLY A 416 -17.28 -1.95 -6.84
CA GLY A 416 -16.67 -2.31 -5.56
C GLY A 416 -15.46 -1.45 -5.17
N ASN A 417 -14.63 -1.04 -6.13
CA ASN A 417 -13.45 -0.22 -5.85
C ASN A 417 -13.75 1.27 -5.85
N ALA A 418 -14.73 1.75 -6.63
CA ALA A 418 -14.88 3.17 -6.90
C ALA A 418 -16.27 3.72 -6.60
N ALA A 419 -17.33 3.19 -7.23
CA ALA A 419 -18.64 3.83 -7.24
C ALA A 419 -19.35 3.86 -5.88
N ILE A 420 -19.26 2.79 -5.09
CA ILE A 420 -19.82 2.78 -3.72
C ILE A 420 -19.09 3.80 -2.84
N GLY A 421 -17.76 3.86 -2.95
CA GLY A 421 -16.96 4.87 -2.24
C GLY A 421 -17.35 6.29 -2.62
N TYR A 422 -17.59 6.55 -3.91
CA TYR A 422 -18.09 7.85 -4.37
C TYR A 422 -19.41 8.18 -3.68
N ALA A 423 -20.37 7.25 -3.72
CA ALA A 423 -21.70 7.46 -3.16
C ALA A 423 -21.66 7.76 -1.65
N ARG A 424 -20.80 7.08 -0.89
CA ARG A 424 -20.61 7.33 0.56
C ARG A 424 -19.93 8.66 0.85
N LEU A 425 -18.96 9.08 0.04
CA LEU A 425 -18.22 10.33 0.21
C LEU A 425 -19.04 11.55 -0.24
N ASN A 426 -19.93 11.35 -1.19
CA ASN A 426 -20.74 12.39 -1.78
C ASN A 426 -21.79 12.96 -0.79
N VAL A 427 -22.44 14.04 -1.23
CA VAL A 427 -23.60 14.66 -0.58
C VAL A 427 -24.70 14.88 -1.62
N ALA A 428 -25.95 15.09 -1.19
CA ALA A 428 -27.03 15.46 -2.09
C ALA A 428 -26.66 16.69 -2.93
N ASP A 429 -26.93 16.62 -4.24
CA ASP A 429 -26.54 17.60 -5.25
C ASP A 429 -25.03 17.92 -5.24
N GLY A 430 -24.18 16.93 -4.92
CA GLY A 430 -22.76 17.10 -4.66
C GLY A 430 -21.99 17.67 -5.85
N GLN A 431 -22.09 17.06 -7.03
CA GLN A 431 -21.44 17.63 -8.22
C GLN A 431 -22.09 18.95 -8.64
N LYS A 432 -23.40 19.09 -8.46
CA LYS A 432 -24.12 20.33 -8.79
C LYS A 432 -23.61 21.50 -7.96
N LYS A 433 -23.38 21.30 -6.67
CA LYS A 433 -22.82 22.33 -5.77
C LYS A 433 -21.41 22.77 -6.21
N ILE A 434 -20.59 21.83 -6.71
CA ILE A 434 -19.27 22.15 -7.29
C ILE A 434 -19.43 22.92 -8.60
N TRP A 435 -20.39 22.53 -9.44
CA TRP A 435 -20.73 23.19 -10.71
C TRP A 435 -21.25 24.63 -10.54
N ASP A 436 -22.10 24.86 -9.54
CA ASP A 436 -22.71 26.16 -9.24
C ASP A 436 -21.70 27.10 -8.56
N HIS A 437 -20.80 26.54 -7.75
CA HIS A 437 -19.80 27.29 -6.98
C HIS A 437 -18.35 26.82 -7.25
N PRO A 438 -17.90 26.79 -8.52
CA PRO A 438 -16.57 26.31 -8.84
C PRO A 438 -15.52 27.29 -8.30
N ARG A 439 -14.41 26.76 -7.80
CA ARG A 439 -13.29 27.57 -7.31
C ARG A 439 -12.60 28.26 -8.49
N LYS A 440 -12.34 29.56 -8.36
CA LYS A 440 -11.69 30.36 -9.41
C LYS A 440 -10.17 30.32 -9.28
N ARG A 441 -9.46 30.70 -10.34
CA ARG A 441 -8.00 30.88 -10.30
C ARG A 441 -7.62 31.88 -9.19
N GLY A 442 -6.59 31.59 -8.42
CA GLY A 442 -6.11 32.40 -7.29
C GLY A 442 -6.79 32.11 -5.95
N HIS A 443 -7.83 31.27 -5.89
CA HIS A 443 -8.56 31.02 -4.64
C HIS A 443 -7.65 30.41 -3.55
N ALA A 444 -6.68 29.57 -3.93
CA ALA A 444 -5.78 28.92 -2.99
C ALA A 444 -4.89 29.91 -2.24
N ALA A 445 -4.63 31.10 -2.78
CA ALA A 445 -3.85 32.16 -2.14
C ALA A 445 -4.63 32.95 -1.07
N THR A 446 -5.95 32.74 -0.97
CA THR A 446 -6.83 33.56 -0.12
C THR A 446 -7.57 32.76 0.94
N GLN A 447 -7.78 31.47 0.71
CA GLN A 447 -8.44 30.58 1.65
C GLN A 447 -7.40 29.90 2.54
N PRO A 448 -7.72 29.58 3.82
CA PRO A 448 -6.86 28.77 4.67
C PRO A 448 -6.89 27.27 4.35
N TRP A 449 -5.73 26.62 4.38
CA TRP A 449 -5.57 25.18 4.08
C TRP A 449 -4.45 24.56 4.89
N ILE A 450 -4.38 23.24 4.81
CA ILE A 450 -3.37 22.39 5.41
C ILE A 450 -2.66 21.59 4.30
N ASP A 451 -1.35 21.69 4.28
CA ASP A 451 -0.42 20.86 3.51
C ASP A 451 0.47 20.04 4.46
N GLY A 452 1.36 19.19 3.91
CA GLY A 452 2.29 18.37 4.69
C GLY A 452 1.70 17.08 5.26
N ILE A 453 0.44 16.76 4.91
CA ILE A 453 -0.23 15.51 5.31
C ILE A 453 -0.69 14.73 4.09
N GLU A 454 -0.30 13.46 4.03
CA GLU A 454 -0.66 12.54 2.96
C GLU A 454 -1.11 11.18 3.51
N LEU A 455 -2.00 10.51 2.78
CA LEU A 455 -2.43 9.16 3.12
C LEU A 455 -1.22 8.20 3.22
N GLY A 456 -0.22 8.35 2.34
CA GLY A 456 0.99 7.49 2.32
C GLY A 456 1.84 7.54 3.60
N GLN A 457 1.64 8.53 4.47
CA GLN A 457 2.29 8.61 5.78
C GLN A 457 1.60 7.73 6.84
N GLY A 458 0.59 6.94 6.46
CA GLY A 458 -0.22 6.15 7.39
C GLY A 458 -1.30 6.94 8.13
N ILE A 459 -1.61 8.17 7.68
CA ILE A 459 -2.54 9.08 8.35
C ILE A 459 -3.88 9.11 7.63
N ASP A 460 -4.97 8.86 8.33
CA ASP A 460 -6.33 9.17 7.87
C ASP A 460 -6.77 10.53 8.44
N CYS A 461 -7.15 11.44 7.55
CA CYS A 461 -7.73 12.72 7.94
C CYS A 461 -9.26 12.66 7.87
N LEU A 462 -9.90 12.90 9.00
CA LEU A 462 -11.34 12.69 9.18
C LEU A 462 -12.13 14.01 9.22
N ARG A 463 -11.46 15.13 9.47
CA ARG A 463 -11.99 16.50 9.34
C ARG A 463 -10.90 17.43 8.86
N GLY A 464 -11.26 18.42 8.06
CA GLY A 464 -10.39 19.50 7.63
C GLY A 464 -11.20 20.66 7.08
N VAL A 465 -11.60 21.58 7.96
CA VAL A 465 -12.52 22.67 7.62
C VAL A 465 -11.98 23.99 8.18
N TRP A 466 -12.06 25.04 7.37
CA TRP A 466 -11.91 26.41 7.85
C TRP A 466 -13.30 27.02 8.10
N ASP A 467 -13.53 27.50 9.32
CA ASP A 467 -14.72 28.24 9.72
C ASP A 467 -14.38 29.73 9.82
N SER A 468 -14.93 30.54 8.93
CA SER A 468 -14.68 31.99 8.91
C SER A 468 -15.33 32.73 10.06
N ASP A 469 -16.49 32.27 10.53
CA ASP A 469 -17.27 32.96 11.56
C ASP A 469 -16.60 32.78 12.92
N GLU A 470 -16.12 31.56 13.18
CA GLU A 470 -15.36 31.21 14.39
C GLU A 470 -13.86 31.51 14.23
N SER A 471 -13.41 31.89 13.02
CA SER A 471 -11.99 32.09 12.67
C SER A 471 -11.10 30.90 13.09
N ALA A 472 -11.59 29.69 12.83
CA ALA A 472 -11.00 28.45 13.34
C ALA A 472 -10.73 27.42 12.23
N LEU A 473 -9.55 26.81 12.27
CA LEU A 473 -9.19 25.66 11.44
C LEU A 473 -9.38 24.38 12.23
N VAL A 474 -10.29 23.51 11.79
CA VAL A 474 -10.65 22.26 12.45
C VAL A 474 -10.04 21.08 11.71
N LEU A 475 -9.11 20.39 12.37
CA LEU A 475 -8.41 19.22 11.86
C LEU A 475 -8.63 18.03 12.81
N THR A 476 -9.00 16.88 12.26
CA THR A 476 -9.08 15.62 13.01
C THR A 476 -8.37 14.55 12.19
N MET A 477 -7.41 13.86 12.82
CA MET A 477 -6.61 12.83 12.17
C MET A 477 -6.45 11.62 13.08
N LYS A 478 -6.19 10.47 12.48
CA LYS A 478 -5.77 9.24 13.16
C LYS A 478 -4.74 8.51 12.29
N THR A 479 -3.99 7.59 12.87
CA THR A 479 -3.32 6.56 12.07
C THR A 479 -4.32 5.45 11.76
N TRP A 480 -4.22 4.88 10.56
CA TRP A 480 -5.19 3.86 10.11
C TRP A 480 -4.94 2.51 10.80
N ASP A 481 -3.68 2.18 11.11
CA ASP A 481 -3.22 0.93 11.71
C ASP A 481 -2.82 1.05 13.20
N GLY A 482 -2.98 2.24 13.78
CA GLY A 482 -2.61 2.51 15.17
C GLY A 482 -1.11 2.72 15.40
N ARG A 483 -0.24 2.62 14.38
CA ARG A 483 1.20 2.89 14.53
C ARG A 483 1.47 4.33 14.89
N ILE A 484 2.65 4.58 15.47
CA ILE A 484 3.13 5.94 15.76
C ILE A 484 3.71 6.55 14.50
N VAL A 485 3.17 7.72 14.09
CA VAL A 485 3.71 8.48 12.95
C VAL A 485 3.94 9.93 13.35
N THR A 486 4.99 10.52 12.79
CA THR A 486 5.29 11.95 12.93
C THR A 486 4.75 12.67 11.72
N ALA A 487 3.87 13.66 11.96
CA ALA A 487 3.29 14.49 10.91
C ALA A 487 3.65 15.96 11.16
N THR A 488 3.99 16.67 10.08
CA THR A 488 4.28 18.12 10.14
C THR A 488 3.27 18.89 9.29
N PRO A 489 2.00 19.03 9.74
CA PRO A 489 1.03 19.86 9.04
C PRO A 489 1.51 21.31 8.92
N VAL A 490 1.42 21.83 7.70
CA VAL A 490 1.70 23.22 7.37
C VAL A 490 0.37 23.91 7.13
N ALA A 491 0.03 24.88 7.97
CA ALA A 491 -1.19 25.67 7.77
C ALA A 491 -0.87 26.99 7.05
N THR A 492 -1.58 27.27 5.96
CA THR A 492 -1.30 28.38 5.04
C THR A 492 -2.48 29.35 4.98
N ASN A 493 -2.23 30.64 4.74
CA ASN A 493 -3.22 31.71 4.56
C ASN A 493 -4.17 31.94 5.74
N LEU A 494 -3.75 31.60 6.96
CA LEU A 494 -4.54 31.85 8.16
C LEU A 494 -4.57 33.35 8.51
N PRO A 495 -5.76 33.93 8.78
CA PRO A 495 -5.86 35.30 9.29
C PRO A 495 -5.17 35.47 10.64
N ALA A 496 -4.66 36.67 10.91
CA ALA A 496 -4.06 36.98 12.21
C ALA A 496 -5.14 36.97 13.33
N GLY A 497 -5.08 36.00 14.25
CA GLY A 497 -6.05 35.84 15.35
C GLY A 497 -5.49 36.20 16.74
N SER A 498 -6.11 35.74 17.83
CA SER A 498 -5.62 35.89 19.21
C SER A 498 -6.04 34.71 20.12
N GLU A 499 -5.11 33.79 20.41
CA GLU A 499 -5.09 32.69 21.42
C GLU A 499 -4.94 31.28 20.83
N LEU A 500 -4.18 30.37 21.46
CA LEU A 500 -4.01 28.96 21.07
C LEU A 500 -4.64 28.09 22.17
N GLN A 501 -5.69 27.31 21.88
CA GLN A 501 -6.28 26.35 22.83
C GLN A 501 -6.12 24.91 22.31
N ARG A 502 -5.24 24.14 22.96
CA ARG A 502 -5.13 22.68 22.77
C ARG A 502 -6.05 21.96 23.76
N HIS A 503 -6.90 21.05 23.27
CA HIS A 503 -7.62 20.11 24.13
C HIS A 503 -6.92 18.75 24.11
N SER A 504 -6.26 18.39 25.22
CA SER A 504 -5.60 17.09 25.42
C SER A 504 -6.54 16.10 26.12
N TRP A 505 -6.62 14.87 25.62
CA TRP A 505 -6.96 13.69 26.41
C TRP A 505 -5.77 12.71 26.41
N GLN A 506 -5.18 12.60 27.60
CA GLN A 506 -4.15 11.68 28.13
C GLN A 506 -2.93 11.22 27.30
N HIS A 507 -1.79 11.76 27.76
CA HIS A 507 -0.38 11.30 27.77
C HIS A 507 0.54 11.54 26.55
N GLY A 508 1.62 12.32 26.81
CA GLY A 508 2.87 12.36 26.02
C GLY A 508 3.38 13.77 25.68
N HIS A 509 4.54 14.16 26.23
CA HIS A 509 5.17 15.49 26.15
C HIS A 509 5.52 16.02 24.74
N VAL A 510 5.50 17.35 24.57
CA VAL A 510 6.23 18.06 23.49
C VAL A 510 6.93 19.30 24.07
N GLY A 511 8.26 19.30 24.03
CA GLY A 511 9.12 20.44 24.37
C GLY A 511 9.33 21.37 23.18
N CYS A 512 9.48 22.68 23.46
CA CYS A 512 9.82 23.69 22.46
C CYS A 512 11.15 24.35 22.86
N LYS A 513 12.19 24.25 22.01
CA LYS A 513 13.43 25.01 22.12
C LYS A 513 13.54 25.99 20.94
N SER A 514 13.57 27.30 21.23
CA SER A 514 14.65 28.22 20.80
C SER A 514 14.34 29.71 21.05
N ILE A 515 15.17 30.29 21.92
CA ILE A 515 16.02 31.50 21.77
C ILE A 515 15.52 32.67 20.88
N GLY A 516 15.15 33.75 21.55
CA GLY A 516 15.67 35.12 21.38
C GLY A 516 15.75 35.78 20.01
N THR A 517 14.69 36.46 19.57
CA THR A 517 14.68 37.88 19.14
C THR A 517 13.24 38.35 18.91
N ALA A 518 12.95 39.61 19.24
CA ALA A 518 11.61 40.19 19.20
C ALA A 518 11.09 40.31 17.76
N CYS A 519 10.28 39.34 17.33
CA CYS A 519 9.48 39.42 16.11
C CYS A 519 8.01 39.26 16.48
N LYS A 520 7.14 40.16 16.01
CA LYS A 520 5.69 40.11 16.23
C LYS A 520 5.14 38.81 15.60
N ARG A 521 4.98 37.75 16.41
CA ARG A 521 4.48 36.44 15.96
C ARG A 521 2.96 36.50 15.69
N PRO A 522 2.45 35.94 14.58
CA PRO A 522 1.02 35.74 14.37
C PRO A 522 0.49 34.70 15.37
N ARG A 523 -0.71 34.95 15.89
CA ARG A 523 -1.39 34.19 16.96
C ARG A 523 -2.48 33.32 16.31
N LEU A 524 -2.56 32.04 16.67
CA LEU A 524 -3.44 31.01 16.08
C LEU A 524 -4.32 30.35 17.14
N ILE A 525 -5.63 30.15 16.90
CA ILE A 525 -6.49 29.19 17.63
C ILE A 525 -6.51 27.89 16.82
N SER A 526 -5.86 26.82 17.30
CA SER A 526 -5.89 25.49 16.66
C SER A 526 -6.34 24.43 17.66
N ILE A 527 -7.55 23.92 17.49
CA ILE A 527 -8.03 22.73 18.19
C ILE A 527 -7.73 21.52 17.29
N ALA A 528 -6.57 20.90 17.49
CA ALA A 528 -6.33 19.54 17.04
C ALA A 528 -6.95 18.60 18.07
N SER A 529 -8.07 17.95 17.72
CA SER A 529 -8.53 16.79 18.50
C SER A 529 -7.79 15.57 17.98
N ILE A 530 -6.70 15.22 18.65
CA ILE A 530 -5.97 13.96 18.44
C ILE A 530 -6.71 12.90 19.27
N THR A 531 -7.32 11.92 18.63
CA THR A 531 -8.07 10.85 19.31
C THR A 531 -7.25 9.58 19.50
N ALA A 532 -5.94 9.59 19.20
CA ALA A 532 -5.07 8.42 19.31
C ALA A 532 -3.75 8.78 20.02
N PRO A 533 -3.28 7.98 20.99
CA PRO A 533 -2.02 8.23 21.73
C PRO A 533 -0.75 8.15 20.86
N THR A 534 -0.90 7.86 19.56
CA THR A 534 0.17 7.47 18.64
C THR A 534 0.54 8.54 17.61
N LEU A 535 -0.12 9.70 17.56
CA LEU A 535 0.22 10.74 16.57
C LEU A 535 1.03 11.88 17.21
N ARG A 536 2.29 12.05 16.80
CA ARG A 536 3.09 13.24 17.13
C ARG A 536 2.94 14.30 16.03
N VAL A 537 2.44 15.48 16.40
CA VAL A 537 2.14 16.58 15.47
C VAL A 537 3.04 17.77 15.77
N GLU A 538 3.84 18.16 14.78
CA GLU A 538 4.58 19.43 14.78
C GLU A 538 3.90 20.42 13.84
N LEU A 539 3.47 21.58 14.36
CA LEU A 539 2.79 22.60 13.56
C LEU A 539 3.80 23.62 13.05
N SER A 540 3.81 23.86 11.74
CA SER A 540 4.57 24.92 11.10
C SER A 540 3.62 25.87 10.33
N TRP A 541 4.04 27.12 10.14
CA TRP A 541 3.23 28.17 9.50
C TRP A 541 4.07 29.02 8.54
N GLU A 542 3.50 29.33 7.38
CA GLU A 542 4.06 30.27 6.42
C GLU A 542 3.20 31.55 6.38
N LEU A 543 3.86 32.71 6.44
CA LEU A 543 3.20 34.01 6.27
C LEU A 543 3.12 34.33 4.76
N PRO A 544 2.03 34.93 4.28
CA PRO A 544 1.97 35.39 2.89
C PRO A 544 3.03 36.47 2.65
N ASP A 545 3.96 36.18 1.74
CA ASP A 545 4.98 37.12 1.30
C ASP A 545 4.32 38.24 0.48
N SER A 546 4.51 39.48 0.91
CA SER A 546 3.96 40.67 0.25
C SER A 546 5.09 41.41 -0.45
N SER A 547 5.56 40.85 -1.57
CA SER A 547 6.32 41.64 -2.54
C SER A 547 6.06 41.15 -3.98
N PRO A 548 5.50 42.01 -4.85
CA PRO A 548 5.67 41.84 -6.29
C PRO A 548 7.03 42.44 -6.69
N ASP A 549 7.63 41.89 -7.74
CA ASP A 549 8.87 42.30 -8.39
C ASP A 549 10.18 41.74 -7.82
N LYS A 550 10.65 40.63 -8.45
CA LYS A 550 11.90 40.65 -9.22
C LYS A 550 12.05 39.40 -10.09
N MET A 551 12.01 39.65 -11.39
CA MET A 551 12.43 38.77 -12.47
C MET A 551 13.95 38.93 -12.69
N HIS A 552 14.58 37.90 -13.30
CA HIS A 552 15.90 37.83 -13.98
C HIS A 552 17.07 37.21 -13.18
N TRP A 553 17.98 36.39 -13.73
CA TRP A 553 18.17 35.70 -15.04
C TRP A 553 19.36 34.71 -14.85
N THR A 554 19.35 33.56 -15.55
CA THR A 554 20.49 32.76 -16.09
C THR A 554 21.68 32.32 -15.18
N SER A 555 22.15 31.07 -15.25
CA SER A 555 22.96 30.58 -16.38
C SER A 555 23.10 29.05 -16.43
N ALA A 556 23.16 28.53 -17.66
CA ALA A 556 23.64 27.20 -18.02
C ALA A 556 25.18 27.10 -17.94
N ILE A 557 25.73 25.87 -17.88
CA ILE A 557 26.86 25.31 -18.68
C ILE A 557 27.32 23.96 -18.04
N VAL A 558 27.08 22.83 -18.71
CA VAL A 558 28.01 21.87 -19.40
C VAL A 558 29.03 21.08 -18.53
N TYR A 559 28.90 19.73 -18.64
CA TYR A 559 29.82 18.58 -18.44
C TYR A 559 31.35 18.80 -18.61
N PRO A 560 32.26 17.95 -18.05
CA PRO A 560 32.41 16.54 -18.47
C PRO A 560 32.92 15.49 -17.44
N ALA A 561 32.84 14.23 -17.87
CA ALA A 561 33.44 13.04 -17.27
C ALA A 561 34.97 12.97 -17.46
N LEU A 562 35.67 12.22 -16.59
CA LEU A 562 36.95 11.56 -16.92
C LEU A 562 37.32 10.44 -15.92
N LEU A 563 37.71 9.29 -16.50
CA LEU A 563 38.34 8.12 -15.90
C LEU A 563 39.82 8.37 -15.52
N ALA A 564 40.34 7.67 -14.50
CA ALA A 564 41.43 6.67 -14.63
C ALA A 564 42.31 6.50 -13.36
N LEU A 565 42.44 5.22 -12.94
CA LEU A 565 43.65 4.46 -12.52
C LEU A 565 44.54 4.92 -11.35
N GLY A 566 44.41 4.20 -10.22
CA GLY A 566 45.42 3.31 -9.61
C GLY A 566 46.79 3.83 -9.18
N ALA A 567 47.11 3.67 -7.88
CA ALA A 567 48.37 3.08 -7.39
C ALA A 567 48.34 2.87 -5.86
N ALA A 568 49.06 1.82 -5.44
CA ALA A 568 49.18 1.26 -4.09
C ALA A 568 49.90 2.13 -3.06
N GLN A 569 49.63 1.88 -1.77
CA GLN A 569 50.56 2.06 -0.64
C GLN A 569 50.05 1.20 0.55
N GLN A 570 50.60 0.00 0.75
CA GLN A 570 51.60 -0.37 1.75
C GLN A 570 51.22 -0.09 3.23
N GLN A 571 50.80 -1.16 3.92
CA GLN A 571 50.82 -1.32 5.38
C GLN A 571 52.24 -1.28 5.96
N ARG A 572 52.39 -0.71 7.17
CA ARG A 572 53.27 -1.12 8.30
C ARG A 572 53.19 -0.11 9.48
N PRO A 573 53.58 -0.46 10.73
CA PRO A 573 52.77 -1.07 11.79
C PRO A 573 52.59 -0.14 13.02
N LEU A 574 51.78 -0.60 13.99
CA LEU A 574 51.54 -0.03 15.31
C LEU A 574 52.81 0.17 16.14
N SER A 575 52.99 1.37 16.71
CA SER A 575 53.51 1.57 18.07
C SER A 575 53.24 2.99 18.58
N ASP A 576 53.05 3.06 19.89
CA ASP A 576 53.09 4.23 20.78
C ASP A 576 51.77 4.98 21.05
N THR A 577 51.19 4.54 22.16
CA THR A 577 50.36 5.29 23.09
C THR A 577 50.84 6.73 23.29
N ASN A 578 49.97 7.70 23.03
CA ASN A 578 49.95 8.94 23.79
C ASN A 578 48.56 9.57 23.79
N HIS A 579 48.01 9.68 25.00
CA HIS A 579 46.89 10.54 25.32
C HIS A 579 47.18 11.99 24.92
N SER A 580 46.38 12.54 24.02
CA SER A 580 46.12 13.99 23.97
C SER A 580 44.75 14.22 23.36
N GLY A 581 43.84 14.76 24.18
CA GLY A 581 42.43 14.88 23.84
C GLY A 581 42.13 15.86 22.71
N SER A 582 41.08 15.53 21.98
CA SER A 582 40.11 16.50 21.49
C SER A 582 38.79 16.20 22.17
N SER A 583 38.42 17.01 23.15
CA SER A 583 37.09 17.04 23.74
C SER A 583 36.08 17.38 22.66
N GLN A 584 35.53 16.36 21.98
CA GLN A 584 34.26 16.48 21.29
C GLN A 584 33.18 16.67 22.37
N HIS A 585 32.34 17.67 22.19
CA HIS A 585 31.28 18.00 23.14
C HIS A 585 30.35 16.80 23.31
N ALA A 586 30.57 16.00 24.35
CA ALA A 586 29.61 15.01 24.80
C ALA A 586 28.31 15.75 25.13
N SER A 587 27.26 15.47 24.38
CA SER A 587 25.89 15.88 24.72
C SER A 587 25.63 15.50 26.18
N ALA A 588 25.05 16.42 26.96
CA ALA A 588 24.78 16.22 28.39
C ALA A 588 23.85 15.01 28.70
N ASP A 589 23.25 14.41 27.67
CA ASP A 589 22.30 13.29 27.74
C ASP A 589 22.88 11.95 27.21
N ALA A 590 24.18 11.86 26.90
CA ALA A 590 24.80 10.61 26.42
C ALA A 590 25.12 9.65 27.60
N PRO A 591 24.77 8.35 27.51
CA PRO A 591 25.16 7.38 28.53
C PRO A 591 26.67 7.17 28.57
N SER A 592 27.21 6.81 29.74
CA SER A 592 28.65 6.63 29.96
C SER A 592 29.29 5.56 29.07
N TYR A 593 28.49 4.59 28.63
CA TYR A 593 28.94 3.47 27.80
C TYR A 593 28.86 3.75 26.27
N ARG A 594 28.36 4.91 25.82
CA ARG A 594 28.23 5.23 24.38
C ARG A 594 29.54 5.03 23.62
N GLY A 595 30.64 5.54 24.15
CA GLY A 595 31.96 5.43 23.49
C GLY A 595 32.40 3.98 23.30
N GLU A 596 32.17 3.14 24.31
CA GLU A 596 32.50 1.71 24.26
C GLU A 596 31.65 0.97 23.23
N VAL A 597 30.33 1.23 23.18
CA VAL A 597 29.42 0.65 22.18
C VAL A 597 29.89 0.96 20.76
N LEU A 598 30.19 2.23 20.46
CA LEU A 598 30.61 2.65 19.13
C LEU A 598 31.95 2.03 18.73
N GLN A 599 32.93 2.06 19.64
CA GLN A 599 34.27 1.52 19.38
C GLN A 599 34.25 0.00 19.18
N LEU A 600 33.46 -0.71 19.99
CA LEU A 600 33.33 -2.16 19.88
C LEU A 600 32.61 -2.55 18.58
N LEU A 601 31.49 -1.91 18.25
CA LEU A 601 30.78 -2.23 17.01
C LEU A 601 31.60 -1.90 15.77
N GLU A 602 32.30 -0.75 15.75
CA GLU A 602 33.21 -0.39 14.66
C GLU A 602 34.26 -1.48 14.45
N SER A 603 34.86 -1.99 15.53
CA SER A 603 35.87 -3.03 15.48
C SER A 603 35.30 -4.35 14.95
N LEU A 604 34.13 -4.78 15.43
CA LEU A 604 33.50 -6.02 14.99
C LEU A 604 33.04 -5.95 13.53
N VAL A 605 32.42 -4.85 13.12
CA VAL A 605 31.89 -4.67 11.75
C VAL A 605 33.03 -4.51 10.74
N SER A 606 34.15 -3.90 11.14
CA SER A 606 35.33 -3.76 10.26
C SER A 606 36.03 -5.08 9.94
N ILE A 607 35.81 -6.14 10.74
CA ILE A 607 36.35 -7.48 10.49
C ILE A 607 35.33 -8.28 9.66
N PRO A 608 35.65 -8.71 8.44
CA PRO A 608 34.80 -9.62 7.67
C PRO A 608 34.57 -10.94 8.43
N SER A 609 33.32 -11.40 8.46
CA SER A 609 32.96 -12.67 9.08
C SER A 609 31.80 -13.31 8.34
N ILE A 610 31.95 -13.48 7.03
CA ILE A 610 30.96 -14.22 6.25
C ILE A 610 30.91 -15.65 6.78
N SER A 611 29.76 -16.33 6.80
CA SER A 611 29.68 -17.70 7.34
C SER A 611 30.75 -18.63 6.74
N GLY A 612 31.58 -19.22 7.60
CA GLY A 612 32.80 -19.97 7.25
C GLY A 612 34.12 -19.18 7.35
N GLU A 613 34.07 -17.86 7.56
CA GLU A 613 35.22 -16.95 7.68
C GLU A 613 35.26 -16.22 9.04
N GLU A 614 34.70 -16.81 10.09
CA GLU A 614 34.48 -16.15 11.40
C GLU A 614 35.73 -16.07 12.30
N ASN A 615 36.85 -16.68 11.92
CA ASN A 615 38.01 -16.87 12.79
C ASN A 615 38.58 -15.55 13.34
N GLU A 616 38.75 -14.53 12.49
CA GLU A 616 39.35 -13.25 12.88
C GLU A 616 38.48 -12.47 13.88
N VAL A 617 37.17 -12.37 13.60
CA VAL A 617 36.23 -11.71 14.53
C VAL A 617 36.12 -12.49 15.84
N GLY A 618 36.19 -13.83 15.76
CA GLY A 618 36.16 -14.68 16.94
C GLY A 618 37.37 -14.45 17.85
N ASN A 619 38.58 -14.39 17.29
CA ASN A 619 39.79 -14.08 18.05
C ASN A 619 39.73 -12.69 18.69
N PHE A 620 39.20 -11.69 17.97
CA PHE A 620 39.01 -10.35 18.52
C PHE A 620 38.08 -10.37 19.75
N ILE A 621 36.96 -11.09 19.70
CA ILE A 621 36.02 -11.20 20.82
C ILE A 621 36.65 -11.95 22.00
N VAL A 622 37.43 -13.01 21.75
CA VAL A 622 38.19 -13.73 22.80
C VAL A 622 39.14 -12.79 23.53
N ASP A 623 39.92 -12.01 22.77
CA ASP A 623 40.85 -11.04 23.35
C ASP A 623 40.09 -9.94 24.11
N TYR A 624 39.02 -9.40 23.55
CA TYR A 624 38.17 -8.41 24.20
C TYR A 624 37.65 -8.91 25.56
N LEU A 625 37.07 -10.11 25.61
CA LEU A 625 36.53 -10.71 26.83
C LEU A 625 37.60 -10.95 27.90
N LYS A 626 38.79 -11.44 27.50
CA LYS A 626 39.92 -11.63 28.43
C LYS A 626 40.40 -10.31 29.03
N HIS A 627 40.47 -9.24 28.24
CA HIS A 627 40.83 -7.90 28.76
C HIS A 627 39.78 -7.36 29.74
N GLN A 628 38.52 -7.76 29.60
CA GLN A 628 37.43 -7.41 30.53
C GLN A 628 37.38 -8.32 31.77
N GLY A 629 38.31 -9.29 31.90
CA GLY A 629 38.44 -10.16 33.06
C GLY A 629 37.56 -11.41 33.02
N PHE A 630 37.08 -11.82 31.85
CA PHE A 630 36.39 -13.09 31.66
C PHE A 630 37.39 -14.22 31.39
N GLU A 631 37.08 -15.40 31.92
CA GLU A 631 37.63 -16.66 31.43
C GLU A 631 36.91 -17.05 30.14
N VAL A 632 37.66 -17.55 29.15
CA VAL A 632 37.14 -17.84 27.81
C VAL A 632 37.60 -19.21 27.34
N ASP A 633 36.65 -20.02 26.89
CA ASP A 633 36.87 -21.29 26.19
C ASP A 633 36.39 -21.18 24.74
N ILE A 634 37.07 -21.90 23.84
CA ILE A 634 36.72 -21.95 22.42
C ILE A 634 36.26 -23.37 22.06
N GLN A 635 35.13 -23.47 21.37
CA GLN A 635 34.60 -24.74 20.89
C GLN A 635 34.71 -24.79 19.38
N PHE A 636 35.64 -25.60 18.87
CA PHE A 636 35.77 -25.82 17.43
C PHE A 636 34.50 -26.40 16.82
N VAL A 637 34.06 -25.82 15.70
CA VAL A 637 32.89 -26.26 14.94
C VAL A 637 33.39 -26.80 13.59
N PRO A 638 33.28 -28.12 13.33
CA PRO A 638 33.77 -28.72 12.09
C PRO A 638 33.14 -28.05 10.86
N PRO A 639 33.87 -27.86 9.75
CA PRO A 639 33.31 -27.29 8.54
C PRO A 639 32.16 -28.15 7.98
N ALA A 640 31.25 -27.51 7.23
CA ALA A 640 30.16 -28.23 6.57
C ALA A 640 30.74 -29.27 5.59
N LYS A 641 30.12 -30.45 5.50
CA LYS A 641 30.65 -31.61 4.74
C LYS A 641 30.86 -31.33 3.25
N ASP A 642 30.10 -30.38 2.71
CA ASP A 642 30.13 -29.91 1.33
C ASP A 642 31.12 -28.77 1.07
N LYS A 643 31.75 -28.23 2.12
CA LYS A 643 32.79 -27.17 2.05
C LYS A 643 33.96 -27.46 3.01
N PRO A 644 34.75 -28.51 2.77
CA PRO A 644 35.85 -28.90 3.67
C PRO A 644 37.02 -27.91 3.70
N ASP A 645 37.10 -27.01 2.72
CA ASP A 645 38.24 -26.10 2.52
C ASP A 645 38.11 -24.73 3.22
N VAL A 646 37.17 -24.59 4.18
CA VAL A 646 37.03 -23.36 4.97
C VAL A 646 37.97 -23.36 6.18
N PRO A 647 38.48 -22.19 6.62
CA PRO A 647 39.31 -22.06 7.82
C PRO A 647 38.64 -22.62 9.10
N ASP A 648 39.45 -22.92 10.11
CA ASP A 648 38.94 -23.33 11.43
C ASP A 648 38.00 -22.24 11.99
N ARG A 649 36.82 -22.65 12.44
CA ARG A 649 35.80 -21.79 13.07
C ARG A 649 35.44 -22.34 14.45
N PHE A 650 35.04 -21.46 15.37
CA PHE A 650 34.76 -21.85 16.74
C PHE A 650 33.71 -20.96 17.38
N ASN A 651 32.89 -21.55 18.26
CA ASN A 651 32.06 -20.80 19.20
C ASN A 651 32.93 -20.27 20.34
N ILE A 652 32.48 -19.18 20.97
CA ILE A 652 33.13 -18.55 22.12
C ILE A 652 32.25 -18.72 23.34
N LEU A 653 32.79 -19.28 24.41
CA LEU A 653 32.09 -19.46 25.68
C LEU A 653 32.85 -18.72 26.77
N ALA A 654 32.20 -17.77 27.46
CA ALA A 654 32.87 -16.93 28.44
C ALA A 654 32.09 -16.78 29.75
N TRP A 655 32.81 -16.72 30.87
CA TRP A 655 32.25 -16.60 32.21
C TRP A 655 33.19 -15.81 33.12
N ASN A 656 32.69 -15.36 34.27
CA ASN A 656 33.49 -14.67 35.28
C ASN A 656 33.73 -15.58 36.50
N GLY A 657 34.96 -15.61 37.01
CA GLY A 657 35.35 -16.45 38.15
C GLY A 657 35.51 -17.93 37.80
N ASP A 658 35.24 -18.81 38.78
CA ASP A 658 35.40 -20.25 38.60
C ASP A 658 34.27 -20.84 37.75
N ARG A 659 34.63 -21.77 36.85
CA ARG A 659 33.67 -22.46 36.00
C ARG A 659 32.65 -23.25 36.84
N LYS A 660 31.36 -22.97 36.66
CA LYS A 660 30.26 -23.70 37.34
C LYS A 660 29.60 -24.70 36.40
N SER A 661 28.88 -25.66 36.99
CA SER A 661 28.01 -26.58 36.26
C SER A 661 26.61 -26.03 35.98
N LYS A 662 26.21 -24.99 36.71
CA LYS A 662 24.90 -24.35 36.59
C LYS A 662 25.03 -22.83 36.66
N TYR A 663 24.45 -22.15 35.67
CA TYR A 663 24.26 -20.70 35.60
C TYR A 663 22.75 -20.39 35.65
N LYS A 664 22.37 -19.13 35.84
CA LYS A 664 20.95 -18.73 35.71
C LYS A 664 20.63 -18.29 34.29
N THR A 665 21.56 -17.58 33.65
CA THR A 665 21.29 -16.91 32.37
C THR A 665 22.44 -17.12 31.38
N LEU A 666 22.11 -17.68 30.24
CA LEU A 666 22.92 -17.67 29.03
C LEU A 666 22.57 -16.43 28.20
N VAL A 667 23.56 -15.64 27.79
CA VAL A 667 23.38 -14.55 26.82
C VAL A 667 24.10 -14.94 25.54
N THR A 668 23.38 -14.94 24.41
CA THR A 668 23.91 -15.48 23.16
C THR A 668 23.46 -14.71 21.92
N SER A 669 24.31 -14.69 20.90
CA SER A 669 24.05 -14.20 19.55
C SER A 669 25.11 -14.78 18.60
N HIS A 670 24.99 -14.55 17.29
CA HIS A 670 25.94 -15.05 16.31
C HIS A 670 26.92 -13.97 15.83
N ILE A 671 28.09 -14.40 15.33
CA ILE A 671 29.17 -13.50 14.90
C ILE A 671 29.43 -13.57 13.39
N ASP A 672 28.81 -14.53 12.70
CA ASP A 672 28.83 -14.61 11.25
C ASP A 672 27.83 -13.65 10.60
N THR A 673 27.98 -13.45 9.29
CA THR A 673 27.19 -12.53 8.48
C THR A 673 26.99 -13.10 7.07
N VAL A 674 25.97 -12.62 6.35
CA VAL A 674 25.82 -12.93 4.91
C VAL A 674 26.79 -12.16 4.00
N PRO A 675 27.15 -12.69 2.82
CA PRO A 675 27.92 -11.95 1.82
C PRO A 675 27.09 -10.82 1.16
N PRO A 676 27.73 -9.79 0.58
CA PRO A 676 29.14 -9.45 0.72
C PRO A 676 29.42 -8.75 2.05
N HIS A 677 30.71 -8.64 2.40
CA HIS A 677 31.14 -7.75 3.47
C HIS A 677 30.91 -6.28 3.06
N ILE A 678 30.32 -5.50 3.98
CA ILE A 678 30.08 -4.07 3.83
C ILE A 678 30.82 -3.37 4.96
N PRO A 679 31.79 -2.48 4.67
CA PRO A 679 32.57 -1.79 5.69
C PRO A 679 31.73 -0.94 6.62
N TRP A 680 32.27 -0.69 7.80
CA TRP A 680 31.73 0.27 8.75
C TRP A 680 31.67 1.69 8.16
N GLU A 681 30.54 2.35 8.34
CA GLU A 681 30.37 3.78 8.09
C GLU A 681 29.46 4.38 9.17
N ILE A 682 29.83 5.55 9.70
CA ILE A 682 28.98 6.33 10.60
C ILE A 682 28.71 7.70 10.00
N GLU A 683 27.50 8.20 10.14
CA GLU A 683 27.13 9.54 9.65
C GLU A 683 28.06 10.63 10.21
N LYS A 684 28.52 11.51 9.32
CA LYS A 684 29.44 12.59 9.67
C LYS A 684 28.71 13.67 10.47
N GLY A 685 29.24 14.04 11.63
CA GLY A 685 28.71 15.10 12.47
C GLY A 685 28.87 14.79 13.95
N ASP A 686 28.15 15.54 14.79
CA ASP A 686 28.08 15.23 16.22
C ASP A 686 27.22 13.98 16.44
N VAL A 687 27.73 13.02 17.23
CA VAL A 687 27.03 11.76 17.48
C VAL A 687 25.85 11.96 18.44
N SER A 688 24.65 11.68 17.94
CA SER A 688 23.38 11.74 18.65
C SER A 688 22.68 10.37 18.63
N LYS A 689 21.52 10.25 19.30
CA LYS A 689 20.74 9.00 19.26
C LYS A 689 20.24 8.68 17.85
N ASP A 690 20.00 9.69 17.03
CA ASP A 690 19.50 9.53 15.66
C ASP A 690 20.61 9.25 14.64
N THR A 691 21.88 9.27 15.08
CA THR A 691 23.03 9.01 14.20
C THR A 691 22.99 7.58 13.67
N VAL A 692 23.04 7.44 12.35
CA VAL A 692 23.01 6.15 11.67
C VAL A 692 24.42 5.57 11.54
N ILE A 693 24.51 4.27 11.80
CA ILE A 693 25.68 3.43 11.61
C ILE A 693 25.34 2.38 10.57
N LYS A 694 26.18 2.24 9.55
CA LYS A 694 26.02 1.29 8.45
C LYS A 694 27.17 0.29 8.42
N GLY A 695 26.89 -0.88 7.87
CA GLY A 695 27.87 -1.95 7.68
C GLY A 695 27.25 -3.32 7.90
N ARG A 696 27.88 -4.36 7.34
CA ARG A 696 27.38 -5.73 7.42
C ARG A 696 27.53 -6.24 8.86
N GLY A 697 26.42 -6.67 9.45
CA GLY A 697 26.33 -7.11 10.84
C GLY A 697 25.99 -6.00 11.84
N THR A 698 25.81 -4.75 11.41
CA THR A 698 25.37 -3.67 12.32
C THR A 698 23.98 -3.95 12.89
N THR A 699 23.13 -4.61 12.11
CA THR A 699 21.82 -5.12 12.53
C THR A 699 21.90 -6.59 12.89
N ASP A 700 22.51 -7.41 12.03
CA ASP A 700 22.38 -8.88 12.06
C ASP A 700 23.74 -9.62 12.06
N ALA A 701 24.32 -9.98 13.21
CA ALA A 701 23.87 -9.61 14.55
C ALA A 701 24.99 -9.04 15.44
N LYS A 702 26.08 -8.51 14.86
CA LYS A 702 27.18 -7.87 15.62
C LYS A 702 26.71 -6.68 16.47
N GLY A 703 25.63 -6.01 16.07
CA GLY A 703 24.91 -5.02 16.89
C GLY A 703 24.41 -5.62 18.21
N SER A 704 23.73 -6.77 18.16
CA SER A 704 23.30 -7.53 19.33
C SER A 704 24.48 -7.99 20.18
N VAL A 705 25.52 -8.58 19.57
CA VAL A 705 26.76 -9.01 20.26
C VAL A 705 27.39 -7.84 21.03
N THR A 706 27.51 -6.68 20.40
CA THR A 706 28.05 -5.46 21.02
C THR A 706 27.21 -5.04 22.22
N ALA A 707 25.89 -4.93 22.04
CA ALA A 707 24.99 -4.48 23.10
C ALA A 707 24.95 -5.46 24.28
N GLN A 708 25.00 -6.78 24.02
CA GLN A 708 25.07 -7.82 25.06
C GLN A 708 26.37 -7.73 25.87
N LEU A 709 27.52 -7.62 25.19
CA LEU A 709 28.84 -7.50 25.83
C LEU A 709 28.91 -6.26 26.73
N VAL A 710 28.49 -5.11 26.21
CA VAL A 710 28.50 -3.86 26.97
C VAL A 710 27.48 -3.89 28.11
N ALA A 711 26.29 -4.46 27.89
CA ALA A 711 25.27 -4.61 28.92
C ALA A 711 25.80 -5.38 30.13
N VAL A 712 26.42 -6.54 29.90
CA VAL A 712 26.97 -7.40 30.95
C VAL A 712 28.11 -6.69 31.68
N ASN A 713 29.10 -6.14 30.96
CA ASN A 713 30.23 -5.42 31.59
C ASN A 713 29.76 -4.24 32.43
N HIS A 714 28.86 -3.43 31.89
CA HIS A 714 28.31 -2.27 32.57
C HIS A 714 27.49 -2.69 33.80
N LEU A 715 26.69 -3.76 33.71
CA LEU A 715 25.92 -4.28 34.84
C LEU A 715 26.84 -4.76 35.97
N LEU A 716 27.86 -5.56 35.68
CA LEU A 716 28.80 -6.09 36.68
C LEU A 716 29.65 -4.99 37.33
N SER A 717 29.98 -3.93 36.60
CA SER A 717 30.77 -2.81 37.14
C SER A 717 29.93 -1.88 38.03
N THR A 718 28.67 -1.62 37.66
CA THR A 718 27.81 -0.62 38.32
C THR A 718 26.83 -1.19 39.36
N ASN A 719 26.44 -2.46 39.27
CA ASN A 719 25.53 -3.10 40.20
C ASN A 719 26.24 -4.21 41.00
N LYS A 720 26.43 -3.99 42.31
CA LYS A 720 27.12 -4.93 43.20
C LYS A 720 26.25 -6.11 43.64
N ASP A 721 24.94 -6.05 43.41
CA ASP A 721 24.01 -7.11 43.78
C ASP A 721 23.89 -8.20 42.71
N VAL A 722 24.45 -7.97 41.52
CA VAL A 722 24.55 -8.96 40.45
C VAL A 722 25.77 -9.85 40.68
N ASN A 723 25.54 -11.14 40.86
CA ASN A 723 26.61 -12.14 40.96
C ASN A 723 27.16 -12.45 39.55
N PRO A 724 28.44 -12.13 39.25
CA PRO A 724 29.04 -12.46 37.96
C PRO A 724 29.02 -13.95 37.62
N GLU A 725 29.02 -14.83 38.62
CA GLU A 725 28.98 -16.29 38.42
C GLU A 725 27.61 -16.83 38.00
N ASP A 726 26.55 -16.00 37.98
CA ASP A 726 25.21 -16.41 37.54
C ASP A 726 25.00 -16.26 36.02
N ILE A 727 25.90 -15.58 35.32
CA ILE A 727 25.81 -15.24 33.89
C ILE A 727 26.89 -15.98 33.10
N ILE A 728 26.52 -16.51 31.93
CA ILE A 728 27.44 -17.08 30.95
C ILE A 728 27.16 -16.53 29.56
N LEU A 729 28.20 -16.27 28.78
CA LEU A 729 28.12 -15.72 27.43
C LEU A 729 28.49 -16.79 26.40
N LEU A 730 27.72 -16.87 25.32
CA LEU A 730 28.01 -17.72 24.17
C LEU A 730 27.91 -16.89 22.89
N PHE A 731 28.90 -16.97 22.02
CA PHE A 731 28.82 -16.41 20.67
C PHE A 731 29.09 -17.49 19.64
N VAL A 732 28.12 -17.71 18.75
CA VAL A 732 28.12 -18.86 17.83
C VAL A 732 28.45 -18.46 16.40
N VAL A 733 28.90 -19.44 15.64
CA VAL A 733 29.21 -19.30 14.21
C VAL A 733 28.17 -19.99 13.34
N SER A 734 27.99 -19.46 12.14
CA SER A 734 27.20 -20.04 11.06
C SER A 734 25.71 -20.20 11.36
N GLU A 735 25.12 -19.19 12.02
CA GLU A 735 23.67 -19.05 12.17
C GLU A 735 23.01 -18.87 10.80
N GLU A 736 23.58 -17.98 9.97
CA GLU A 736 23.04 -17.51 8.68
C GLU A 736 22.96 -18.60 7.59
N THR A 737 23.35 -19.83 7.94
CA THR A 737 23.34 -21.00 7.07
C THR A 737 22.60 -22.17 7.72
N SER A 738 23.31 -23.06 8.41
CA SER A 738 22.76 -24.31 8.97
C SER A 738 22.65 -24.30 10.49
N GLY A 739 23.06 -23.24 11.18
CA GLY A 739 23.05 -23.15 12.65
C GLY A 739 24.03 -24.13 13.31
N ASP A 740 25.18 -24.38 12.67
CA ASP A 740 26.13 -25.40 13.13
C ASP A 740 26.71 -25.10 14.51
N GLY A 741 26.96 -23.81 14.79
CA GLY A 741 27.51 -23.37 16.06
C GLY A 741 26.60 -23.72 17.23
N MET A 742 25.32 -23.32 17.19
CA MET A 742 24.39 -23.61 18.26
C MET A 742 24.12 -25.11 18.44
N ARG A 743 24.05 -25.89 17.34
CA ARG A 743 23.92 -27.35 17.42
C ARG A 743 25.12 -27.99 18.13
N ALA A 744 26.34 -27.62 17.73
CA ALA A 744 27.57 -28.14 18.35
C ALA A 744 27.63 -27.79 19.85
N PHE A 745 27.22 -26.58 20.22
CA PHE A 745 27.12 -26.18 21.62
C PHE A 745 26.09 -27.04 22.37
N SER A 746 24.87 -27.13 21.85
CA SER A 746 23.77 -27.92 22.42
C SER A 746 24.17 -29.38 22.67
N ASP A 747 24.75 -30.05 21.66
CA ASP A 747 25.19 -31.45 21.74
C ASP A 747 26.28 -31.67 22.81
N SER A 748 27.09 -30.64 23.06
CA SER A 748 28.22 -30.72 23.98
C SER A 748 27.83 -30.50 25.45
N LEU A 749 26.68 -29.89 25.76
CA LEU A 749 26.30 -29.44 27.11
C LEU A 749 26.48 -30.51 28.20
N LYS A 750 26.09 -31.74 27.92
CA LYS A 750 26.18 -32.89 28.84
C LYS A 750 27.58 -33.49 28.95
N HIS A 751 28.45 -33.20 27.99
CA HIS A 751 29.79 -33.78 27.84
C HIS A 751 30.91 -32.80 28.20
N MET A 752 30.59 -31.52 28.42
CA MET A 752 31.52 -30.55 28.98
C MET A 752 31.99 -30.99 30.39
N SER A 753 33.16 -30.49 30.80
CA SER A 753 33.72 -30.72 32.14
C SER A 753 33.97 -29.39 32.84
N PRO A 754 33.14 -29.00 33.84
CA PRO A 754 31.92 -29.68 34.28
C PRO A 754 30.78 -29.63 33.25
N PRO A 755 29.77 -30.52 33.32
CA PRO A 755 28.57 -30.41 32.50
C PRO A 755 27.89 -29.07 32.71
N LEU A 756 27.40 -28.45 31.64
CA LEU A 756 26.86 -27.10 31.66
C LEU A 756 25.33 -27.12 31.61
N SER A 757 24.71 -26.28 32.46
CA SER A 757 23.27 -26.02 32.45
C SER A 757 22.98 -24.56 32.80
N PHE A 758 21.82 -24.07 32.38
CA PHE A 758 21.32 -22.74 32.69
C PHE A 758 19.79 -22.77 32.79
N ASP A 759 19.19 -21.82 33.50
CA ASP A 759 17.73 -21.76 33.64
C ASP A 759 17.06 -21.01 32.47
N SER A 760 17.76 -20.03 31.90
CA SER A 760 17.27 -19.17 30.81
C SER A 760 18.35 -18.86 29.76
N ALA A 761 17.92 -18.55 28.54
CA ALA A 761 18.76 -18.09 27.44
C ALA A 761 18.17 -16.85 26.76
N ILE A 762 19.00 -15.83 26.54
CA ILE A 762 18.64 -14.58 25.86
C ILE A 762 19.37 -14.55 24.52
N PHE A 763 18.61 -14.65 23.43
CA PHE A 763 19.09 -14.65 22.06
C PHE A 763 19.05 -13.24 21.47
N GLY A 764 20.13 -12.85 20.80
CA GLY A 764 20.31 -11.55 20.18
C GLY A 764 20.07 -11.58 18.68
N GLU A 765 18.96 -11.00 18.23
CA GLU A 765 18.51 -10.92 16.82
C GLU A 765 17.79 -9.59 16.58
N PRO A 766 17.66 -9.11 15.33
CA PRO A 766 17.10 -7.78 15.06
C PRO A 766 15.57 -7.71 15.22
N THR A 767 15.11 -7.39 16.44
CA THR A 767 13.69 -7.34 16.82
C THR A 767 13.15 -5.92 17.04
N GLU A 768 13.78 -4.90 16.47
CA GLU A 768 13.41 -3.48 16.62
C GLU A 768 13.39 -3.01 18.09
N ASN A 769 14.28 -3.56 18.93
CA ASN A 769 14.29 -3.33 20.37
C ASN A 769 12.96 -3.69 21.06
N LYS A 770 12.24 -4.69 20.52
CA LYS A 770 11.02 -5.30 21.09
C LYS A 770 11.31 -6.75 21.47
N LEU A 771 10.68 -7.24 22.52
CA LEU A 771 10.84 -8.63 22.96
C LEU A 771 9.97 -9.54 22.09
N ALA A 772 10.57 -10.50 21.38
CA ALA A 772 9.79 -11.37 20.51
C ALA A 772 9.07 -12.45 21.32
N CYS A 773 7.77 -12.62 21.07
CA CYS A 773 6.93 -13.71 21.60
C CYS A 773 7.01 -14.99 20.76
N GLY A 774 7.91 -15.03 19.78
CA GLY A 774 8.15 -16.17 18.94
C GLY A 774 8.51 -15.80 17.52
N HIS A 775 8.86 -16.82 16.75
CA HIS A 775 9.20 -16.69 15.36
C HIS A 775 8.66 -17.86 14.51
N LYS A 776 8.46 -17.60 13.21
CA LYS A 776 8.09 -18.65 12.27
C LYS A 776 9.18 -19.69 12.12
N GLY A 777 8.77 -20.91 11.82
CA GLY A 777 9.65 -21.98 11.39
C GLY A 777 10.12 -21.76 9.95
N ALA A 778 10.90 -22.70 9.44
CA ALA A 778 11.38 -22.67 8.07
C ALA A 778 11.33 -24.06 7.43
N LEU A 779 11.16 -24.09 6.11
CA LEU A 779 11.29 -25.29 5.30
C LEU A 779 12.00 -24.91 3.99
N PHE A 780 13.10 -25.59 3.69
CA PHE A 780 13.85 -25.39 2.45
C PHE A 780 13.89 -26.69 1.65
N CYS A 781 13.42 -26.64 0.40
CA CYS A 781 13.34 -27.80 -0.47
C CYS A 781 13.68 -27.47 -1.91
N THR A 782 14.18 -28.45 -2.65
CA THR A 782 14.32 -28.41 -4.10
C THR A 782 13.32 -29.39 -4.70
N ALA A 783 12.42 -28.88 -5.54
CA ALA A 783 11.52 -29.68 -6.37
C ALA A 783 12.13 -29.83 -7.77
N GLU A 784 12.22 -31.07 -8.27
CA GLU A 784 12.67 -31.34 -9.64
C GLU A 784 11.52 -31.97 -10.44
N ALA A 785 11.29 -31.49 -11.65
CA ALA A 785 10.32 -32.03 -12.60
C ALA A 785 11.03 -32.73 -13.77
N LYS A 786 10.54 -33.91 -14.12
CA LYS A 786 10.98 -34.72 -15.27
C LYS A 786 9.91 -34.71 -16.35
N GLY A 787 10.31 -34.26 -17.52
CA GLY A 787 9.55 -34.25 -18.75
C GLY A 787 10.17 -35.17 -19.80
N LYS A 788 9.92 -34.85 -21.06
CA LYS A 788 10.47 -35.51 -22.23
C LYS A 788 10.73 -34.47 -23.31
N ASP A 789 11.95 -34.44 -23.82
CA ASP A 789 12.35 -33.54 -24.88
C ASP A 789 11.75 -33.91 -26.23
N ALA A 790 11.46 -32.89 -27.02
CA ALA A 790 11.00 -32.97 -28.40
C ALA A 790 11.28 -31.62 -29.09
N HIS A 791 11.23 -31.58 -30.41
CA HIS A 791 11.21 -30.31 -31.12
C HIS A 791 9.92 -29.56 -30.75
N SER A 792 10.00 -28.28 -30.38
CA SER A 792 8.83 -27.54 -29.85
C SER A 792 7.67 -27.40 -30.84
N GLY A 793 7.92 -27.60 -32.14
CA GLY A 793 6.90 -27.69 -33.19
C GLY A 793 6.04 -28.97 -33.18
N TYR A 794 6.40 -29.97 -32.37
CA TYR A 794 5.66 -31.23 -32.18
C TYR A 794 5.53 -31.55 -30.69
N PRO A 795 4.85 -30.69 -29.90
CA PRO A 795 4.80 -30.82 -28.44
C PRO A 795 4.17 -32.12 -27.97
N GLU A 796 3.30 -32.74 -28.78
CA GLU A 796 2.66 -34.04 -28.51
C GLU A 796 3.65 -35.22 -28.41
N LEU A 797 4.88 -35.06 -28.93
CA LEU A 797 5.94 -36.07 -28.81
C LEU A 797 6.76 -35.93 -27.52
N GLY A 798 6.63 -34.80 -26.83
CA GLY A 798 7.34 -34.45 -25.60
C GLY A 798 6.40 -34.29 -24.40
N LYS A 799 6.98 -33.88 -23.28
CA LYS A 799 6.27 -33.54 -22.03
C LYS A 799 7.06 -32.42 -21.37
N SER A 800 6.51 -31.21 -21.30
CA SER A 800 7.27 -30.04 -20.83
C SER A 800 7.43 -30.06 -19.31
N ALA A 801 8.66 -30.25 -18.81
CA ALA A 801 8.97 -30.15 -17.39
C ALA A 801 8.70 -28.74 -16.84
N ASN A 802 8.96 -27.69 -17.62
CA ASN A 802 8.67 -26.30 -17.24
C ASN A 802 7.15 -26.10 -17.06
N GLU A 803 6.33 -26.65 -17.96
CA GLU A 803 4.87 -26.53 -17.87
C GLU A 803 4.33 -27.23 -16.62
N LEU A 804 4.78 -28.45 -16.34
CA LEU A 804 4.42 -29.18 -15.12
C LEU A 804 4.81 -28.38 -13.87
N MET A 805 6.04 -27.87 -13.83
CA MET A 805 6.54 -27.11 -12.70
C MET A 805 5.75 -25.81 -12.49
N ILE A 806 5.42 -25.08 -13.55
CA ILE A 806 4.58 -23.87 -13.47
C ILE A 806 3.21 -24.20 -12.89
N ARG A 807 2.55 -25.26 -13.35
CA ARG A 807 1.23 -25.69 -12.84
C ARG A 807 1.29 -26.05 -11.36
N ALA A 808 2.29 -26.82 -10.94
CA ALA A 808 2.48 -27.20 -9.55
C ALA A 808 2.75 -25.99 -8.65
N MET A 809 3.68 -25.12 -9.06
CA MET A 809 4.04 -23.94 -8.29
C MET A 809 2.87 -22.95 -8.16
N ASN A 810 2.11 -22.73 -9.24
CA ASN A 810 0.90 -21.90 -9.19
C ASN A 810 -0.10 -22.46 -8.18
N LYS A 811 -0.33 -23.78 -8.21
CA LYS A 811 -1.25 -24.42 -7.26
C LYS A 811 -0.76 -24.32 -5.81
N ILE A 812 0.55 -24.43 -5.56
CA ILE A 812 1.11 -24.24 -4.22
C ILE A 812 0.92 -22.79 -3.74
N LEU A 813 1.16 -21.80 -4.60
CA LEU A 813 0.96 -20.38 -4.28
C LEU A 813 -0.50 -20.06 -3.90
N ASP A 814 -1.46 -20.71 -4.55
CA ASP A 814 -2.89 -20.54 -4.28
C ASP A 814 -3.40 -21.39 -3.10
N THR A 815 -2.59 -22.31 -2.56
CA THR A 815 -3.00 -23.21 -1.49
C THR A 815 -2.65 -22.66 -0.11
N ASP A 816 -3.60 -22.72 0.83
CA ASP A 816 -3.31 -22.48 2.25
C ASP A 816 -2.41 -23.59 2.82
N LEU A 817 -1.12 -23.29 2.92
CA LEU A 817 -0.12 -24.17 3.53
C LEU A 817 -0.27 -24.27 5.05
N GLY A 818 -1.14 -23.46 5.65
CA GLY A 818 -1.58 -23.54 7.03
C GLY A 818 -1.32 -22.24 7.79
N HIS A 819 -2.14 -21.99 8.81
CA HIS A 819 -2.16 -20.76 9.59
C HIS A 819 -2.20 -21.03 11.10
N SER A 820 -1.62 -20.15 11.92
CA SER A 820 -1.83 -20.12 13.37
C SER A 820 -2.18 -18.72 13.89
N PRO A 821 -2.89 -18.59 15.03
CA PRO A 821 -3.28 -17.29 15.57
C PRO A 821 -2.10 -16.35 15.87
N LEU A 822 -0.98 -16.89 16.36
CA LEU A 822 0.18 -16.09 16.76
C LEU A 822 1.08 -15.71 15.56
N PHE A 823 1.33 -16.65 14.66
CA PHE A 823 2.26 -16.46 13.55
C PHE A 823 1.57 -16.07 12.24
N GLY A 824 0.25 -16.14 12.15
CA GLY A 824 -0.48 -15.90 10.91
C GLY A 824 -0.28 -17.04 9.89
N PRO A 825 -0.29 -16.75 8.57
CA PRO A 825 -0.18 -17.78 7.55
C PRO A 825 1.27 -18.23 7.31
N THR A 826 1.42 -19.49 6.92
CA THR A 826 2.64 -20.02 6.32
C THR A 826 2.85 -19.33 5.00
N THR A 827 4.03 -18.74 4.78
CA THR A 827 4.36 -18.07 3.52
C THR A 827 5.25 -18.95 2.67
N PHE A 828 5.11 -18.86 1.35
CA PHE A 828 5.83 -19.67 0.38
C PHE A 828 6.56 -18.77 -0.62
N ASN A 829 7.80 -19.11 -0.93
CA ASN A 829 8.63 -18.36 -1.86
C ASN A 829 9.34 -19.32 -2.83
N ILE A 830 9.26 -18.96 -4.12
CA ILE A 830 9.98 -19.61 -5.23
C ILE A 830 11.31 -18.87 -5.36
N GLY A 831 12.34 -19.35 -4.68
CA GLY A 831 13.62 -18.66 -4.57
C GLY A 831 14.46 -18.71 -5.85
N ARG A 832 14.50 -19.87 -6.51
CA ARG A 832 15.21 -20.05 -7.79
C ARG A 832 14.44 -21.00 -8.69
N PHE A 833 14.35 -20.67 -9.96
CA PHE A 833 13.69 -21.49 -10.98
C PHE A 833 14.63 -21.62 -12.19
N ASP A 834 14.88 -22.85 -12.63
CA ASP A 834 15.63 -23.12 -13.86
C ASP A 834 14.99 -24.29 -14.64
N GLY A 835 15.10 -24.30 -15.97
CA GLY A 835 14.53 -25.36 -16.80
C GLY A 835 14.54 -25.10 -18.30
N GLY A 836 14.77 -26.16 -19.07
CA GLY A 836 14.92 -26.11 -20.53
C GLY A 836 16.36 -25.84 -20.99
N VAL A 837 16.60 -26.02 -22.29
CA VAL A 837 17.94 -25.87 -22.89
C VAL A 837 17.97 -24.94 -24.11
N ALA A 838 16.83 -24.75 -24.77
CA ALA A 838 16.64 -23.86 -25.91
C ALA A 838 15.15 -23.57 -26.11
N SER A 839 14.82 -22.43 -26.73
CA SER A 839 13.42 -22.03 -26.97
C SER A 839 12.66 -22.93 -27.95
N ASN A 840 13.38 -23.65 -28.82
CA ASN A 840 12.80 -24.57 -29.80
C ASN A 840 12.82 -26.05 -29.36
N VAL A 841 13.08 -26.32 -28.08
CA VAL A 841 13.11 -27.68 -27.51
C VAL A 841 12.14 -27.75 -26.32
N VAL A 842 11.24 -28.72 -26.32
CA VAL A 842 10.36 -29.02 -25.17
C VAL A 842 11.25 -29.38 -23.97
N PRO A 843 11.16 -28.69 -22.83
CA PRO A 843 12.03 -28.95 -21.67
C PRO A 843 11.85 -30.36 -21.08
N ALA A 844 12.92 -31.16 -21.02
CA ALA A 844 12.91 -32.47 -20.35
C ALA A 844 13.15 -32.39 -18.83
N LYS A 845 13.67 -31.28 -18.32
CA LYS A 845 13.98 -31.09 -16.90
C LYS A 845 13.73 -29.64 -16.49
N ALA A 846 13.20 -29.47 -15.29
CA ALA A 846 13.08 -28.20 -14.58
C ALA A 846 13.31 -28.43 -13.09
N TRP A 847 13.78 -27.43 -12.37
CA TRP A 847 13.92 -27.50 -10.92
C TRP A 847 13.67 -26.15 -10.27
N VAL A 848 13.20 -26.20 -9.02
CA VAL A 848 12.85 -25.02 -8.23
C VAL A 848 13.37 -25.17 -6.80
N ASP A 849 14.15 -24.19 -6.33
CA ASP A 849 14.45 -24.04 -4.91
C ASP A 849 13.34 -23.24 -4.23
N ILE A 850 12.80 -23.80 -3.16
CA ILE A 850 11.62 -23.37 -2.44
C ILE A 850 12.04 -23.05 -1.00
N SER A 851 11.54 -21.93 -0.49
CA SER A 851 11.57 -21.62 0.95
C SER A 851 10.17 -21.32 1.45
N ALA A 852 9.76 -21.93 2.56
CA ALA A 852 8.53 -21.58 3.26
C ALA A 852 8.82 -21.12 4.69
N ARG A 853 8.16 -20.06 5.15
CA ARG A 853 8.14 -19.67 6.58
C ARG A 853 6.96 -20.34 7.25
N VAL A 854 7.24 -21.37 8.03
CA VAL A 854 6.25 -22.30 8.59
C VAL A 854 5.56 -21.68 9.80
N ALA A 855 4.23 -21.60 9.76
CA ALA A 855 3.42 -21.00 10.82
C ALA A 855 2.52 -22.01 11.54
N VAL A 856 2.64 -23.31 11.23
CA VAL A 856 1.77 -24.38 11.75
C VAL A 856 2.53 -25.51 12.41
N GLY A 857 1.82 -26.26 13.25
CA GLY A 857 2.35 -27.43 13.94
C GLY A 857 3.29 -27.06 15.08
N SER A 858 3.91 -28.08 15.68
CA SER A 858 4.90 -27.93 16.74
C SER A 858 6.27 -27.56 16.17
N GLU A 859 7.16 -27.04 17.01
CA GLU A 859 8.59 -26.77 16.68
C GLU A 859 9.26 -27.93 15.93
N LYS A 860 8.95 -29.18 16.30
CA LYS A 860 9.61 -30.37 15.72
C LYS A 860 8.93 -30.92 14.47
N GLU A 861 7.64 -30.66 14.28
CA GLU A 861 6.83 -31.36 13.28
C GLU A 861 6.18 -30.43 12.25
N GLY A 862 6.08 -29.13 12.52
CA GLY A 862 5.35 -28.17 11.68
C GLY A 862 5.80 -28.12 10.22
N GLN A 863 7.10 -28.24 9.99
CA GLN A 863 7.67 -28.32 8.64
C GLN A 863 7.22 -29.57 7.88
N ASN A 864 6.93 -30.67 8.57
CA ASN A 864 6.48 -31.91 7.93
C ASN A 864 5.06 -31.76 7.38
N ASP A 865 4.20 -31.00 8.07
CA ASP A 865 2.83 -30.72 7.62
C ASP A 865 2.85 -29.89 6.33
N VAL A 866 3.66 -28.84 6.29
CA VAL A 866 3.84 -27.99 5.10
C VAL A 866 4.48 -28.79 3.96
N ARG A 867 5.54 -29.56 4.25
CA ARG A 867 6.21 -30.43 3.27
C ARG A 867 5.23 -31.43 2.66
N LYS A 868 4.37 -32.03 3.47
CA LYS A 868 3.37 -33.00 3.01
C LYS A 868 2.38 -32.33 2.06
N LYS A 869 1.85 -31.15 2.39
CA LYS A 869 0.95 -30.42 1.49
C LYS A 869 1.60 -30.09 0.14
N ILE A 870 2.85 -29.62 0.15
CA ILE A 870 3.62 -29.36 -1.08
C ILE A 870 3.79 -30.64 -1.88
N TYR A 871 4.18 -31.74 -1.22
CA TYR A 871 4.35 -33.04 -1.86
C TYR A 871 3.04 -33.56 -2.49
N ASP A 872 1.93 -33.48 -1.76
CA ASP A 872 0.61 -33.90 -2.24
C ASP A 872 0.21 -33.12 -3.51
N ILE A 873 0.46 -31.80 -3.55
CA ILE A 873 0.20 -30.98 -4.74
C ILE A 873 1.08 -31.39 -5.94
N LEU A 874 2.35 -31.71 -5.70
CA LEU A 874 3.24 -32.21 -6.76
C LEU A 874 2.71 -33.53 -7.34
N GLN A 875 2.28 -34.45 -6.47
CA GLN A 875 1.69 -35.74 -6.89
C GLN A 875 0.37 -35.58 -7.63
N GLU A 876 -0.49 -34.64 -7.20
CA GLU A 876 -1.74 -34.32 -7.89
C GLU A 876 -1.51 -33.70 -9.26
N THR A 877 -0.44 -32.93 -9.42
CA THR A 877 -0.07 -32.33 -10.71
C THR A 877 0.39 -33.40 -11.69
N ASP A 878 1.31 -34.28 -11.26
CA ASP A 878 1.72 -35.46 -12.00
C ASP A 878 2.45 -36.46 -11.08
N PRO A 879 1.94 -37.68 -10.88
CA PRO A 879 2.45 -38.60 -9.86
C PRO A 879 3.84 -39.16 -10.17
N GLU A 880 4.30 -39.07 -11.42
CA GLU A 880 5.57 -39.67 -11.85
C GLU A 880 6.64 -38.64 -12.23
N ALA A 881 6.26 -37.36 -12.35
CA ALA A 881 7.17 -36.33 -12.85
C ALA A 881 8.05 -35.69 -11.77
N PHE A 882 7.66 -35.71 -10.51
CA PHE A 882 8.30 -34.87 -9.48
C PHE A 882 9.12 -35.64 -8.45
N THR A 883 10.22 -35.03 -8.01
CA THR A 883 10.90 -35.37 -6.76
C THR A 883 11.05 -34.13 -5.89
N LEU A 884 10.87 -34.27 -4.57
CA LEU A 884 11.02 -33.19 -3.60
C LEU A 884 12.08 -33.56 -2.58
N ASN A 885 13.19 -32.82 -2.54
CA ASN A 885 14.27 -33.03 -1.61
C ASN A 885 14.35 -31.82 -0.67
N CYS A 886 14.16 -32.03 0.63
CA CYS A 886 14.23 -30.95 1.61
C CYS A 886 15.53 -31.05 2.41
N SER A 887 16.31 -29.96 2.45
CA SER A 887 17.61 -29.90 3.10
C SER A 887 17.49 -29.76 4.61
N HIS A 888 16.64 -28.85 5.07
CA HIS A 888 16.34 -28.63 6.49
C HIS A 888 14.98 -27.96 6.70
N GLY A 889 14.46 -28.09 7.91
CA GLY A 889 13.28 -27.34 8.35
C GLY A 889 12.87 -27.65 9.78
N TYR A 890 12.08 -26.74 10.35
CA TYR A 890 11.51 -26.80 11.69
C TYR A 890 10.19 -25.99 11.72
N GLY A 891 9.33 -26.26 12.69
CA GLY A 891 8.08 -25.55 12.92
C GLY A 891 8.27 -24.22 13.65
N PRO A 892 7.19 -23.44 13.87
CA PRO A 892 7.28 -22.19 14.62
C PRO A 892 7.69 -22.42 16.07
N TYR A 893 8.31 -21.40 16.67
CA TYR A 893 8.72 -21.40 18.07
C TYR A 893 8.09 -20.25 18.83
N GLU A 894 7.49 -20.53 20.00
CA GLU A 894 6.94 -19.53 20.91
C GLU A 894 8.00 -19.17 21.97
N SER A 895 8.47 -17.93 21.94
CA SER A 895 9.47 -17.43 22.90
C SER A 895 8.79 -16.83 24.12
N ASN A 896 9.47 -16.85 25.26
CA ASN A 896 9.01 -16.14 26.45
C ASN A 896 9.09 -14.64 26.19
N CYS A 897 7.99 -13.92 26.44
CA CYS A 897 7.93 -12.47 26.23
C CYS A 897 7.15 -11.71 27.32
N ASP A 898 6.74 -12.38 28.40
CA ASP A 898 6.01 -11.78 29.51
C ASP A 898 6.96 -11.08 30.50
N VAL A 899 7.67 -10.06 30.01
CA VAL A 899 8.59 -9.24 30.82
C VAL A 899 8.10 -7.79 30.83
N ASP A 900 7.87 -7.26 32.02
CA ASP A 900 7.40 -5.88 32.21
C ASP A 900 8.35 -4.86 31.58
N GLY A 901 7.78 -3.87 30.88
CA GLY A 901 8.53 -2.77 30.27
C GLY A 901 9.05 -3.04 28.85
N PHE A 902 8.71 -4.18 28.25
CA PHE A 902 9.01 -4.49 26.86
C PHE A 902 7.77 -4.37 25.97
N GLU A 903 7.94 -3.71 24.82
CA GLU A 903 7.02 -3.90 23.70
C GLU A 903 7.23 -5.31 23.13
N GLN A 904 6.15 -5.95 22.70
CA GLN A 904 6.17 -7.32 22.19
C GLN A 904 6.07 -7.34 20.66
N ILE A 905 6.70 -8.34 20.03
CA ILE A 905 6.62 -8.58 18.58
C ILE A 905 6.55 -10.08 18.28
N VAL A 906 6.00 -10.47 17.13
CA VAL A 906 6.19 -11.81 16.56
C VAL A 906 6.94 -11.64 15.25
N VAL A 907 8.00 -12.40 15.04
CA VAL A 907 8.85 -12.24 13.86
C VAL A 907 8.63 -13.35 12.83
N ASN A 908 8.84 -13.04 11.55
CA ASN A 908 8.51 -13.93 10.43
C ASN A 908 9.70 -14.72 9.88
N TYR A 909 10.88 -14.55 10.45
CA TYR A 909 12.11 -15.25 10.08
C TYR A 909 12.44 -16.35 11.10
N GLY A 910 13.44 -17.16 10.79
CA GLY A 910 13.93 -18.22 11.67
C GLY A 910 15.16 -17.74 12.44
N THR A 911 15.49 -18.40 13.56
CA THR A 911 16.68 -18.10 14.37
C THR A 911 17.35 -19.39 14.86
N ASP A 912 18.47 -19.28 15.56
CA ASP A 912 19.13 -20.39 16.23
C ASP A 912 18.39 -20.97 17.45
N ILE A 913 17.29 -20.36 17.90
CA ILE A 913 16.55 -20.82 19.09
C ILE A 913 16.20 -22.32 19.04
N PRO A 914 15.64 -22.88 17.96
CA PRO A 914 15.30 -24.31 17.90
C PRO A 914 16.53 -25.25 17.88
N ASN A 915 17.72 -24.71 17.63
CA ASN A 915 18.95 -25.49 17.57
C ASN A 915 19.55 -25.76 18.96
N LEU A 916 19.07 -25.05 19.99
CA LEU A 916 19.36 -25.36 21.39
C LEU A 916 18.35 -26.39 21.91
N GLU A 917 18.77 -27.61 22.16
CA GLU A 917 17.88 -28.64 22.72
C GLU A 917 17.73 -28.52 24.23
N GLY A 918 16.50 -28.64 24.73
CA GLY A 918 16.21 -28.65 26.17
C GLY A 918 15.05 -27.73 26.55
N ASP A 919 14.53 -27.91 27.76
CA ASP A 919 13.44 -27.09 28.29
C ASP A 919 14.03 -25.91 29.06
N TYR A 920 14.29 -24.81 28.34
CA TYR A 920 14.85 -23.57 28.86
C TYR A 920 13.87 -22.44 28.65
N VAL A 921 13.88 -21.44 29.53
CA VAL A 921 13.19 -20.17 29.26
C VAL A 921 13.99 -19.42 28.19
N ARG A 922 13.37 -19.06 27.06
CA ARG A 922 14.08 -18.46 25.91
C ARG A 922 13.49 -17.12 25.54
N TYR A 923 14.32 -16.08 25.60
CA TYR A 923 13.99 -14.72 25.19
C TYR A 923 14.69 -14.40 23.87
N LEU A 924 14.03 -13.62 23.01
CA LEU A 924 14.58 -13.15 21.74
C LEU A 924 14.46 -11.63 21.67
N TYR A 925 15.59 -10.93 21.62
CA TYR A 925 15.62 -9.48 21.66
C TYR A 925 16.90 -8.94 21.03
N GLY A 926 16.84 -7.86 20.26
CA GLY A 926 18.01 -7.12 19.82
C GLY A 926 17.69 -5.82 19.07
N PRO A 927 18.72 -5.00 18.82
CA PRO A 927 18.59 -3.74 18.10
C PRO A 927 18.44 -3.94 16.59
N GLY A 928 17.91 -2.91 15.91
CA GLY A 928 17.78 -2.90 14.46
C GLY A 928 16.59 -3.72 13.95
N SER A 929 16.29 -3.59 12.65
CA SER A 929 15.13 -4.22 12.02
C SER A 929 15.58 -5.23 10.98
N ILE A 930 14.99 -6.44 11.01
CA ILE A 930 15.22 -7.44 9.96
C ILE A 930 14.92 -6.90 8.54
N LEU A 931 14.12 -5.84 8.42
CA LEU A 931 13.78 -5.22 7.12
C LEU A 931 14.97 -4.57 6.41
N VAL A 932 16.06 -4.28 7.13
CA VAL A 932 17.31 -3.74 6.56
C VAL A 932 18.46 -4.74 6.60
N ALA A 933 18.30 -5.87 7.30
CA ALA A 933 19.26 -6.96 7.31
C ALA A 933 19.42 -7.56 5.90
N HIS A 934 20.61 -8.10 5.62
CA HIS A 934 20.99 -8.73 4.34
C HIS A 934 21.00 -7.79 3.11
N GLY A 935 20.54 -6.54 3.25
CA GLY A 935 20.61 -5.50 2.23
C GLY A 935 22.01 -4.89 2.08
N ASP A 936 22.19 -4.10 1.01
CA ASP A 936 23.39 -3.31 0.72
C ASP A 936 23.50 -2.03 1.57
N HIS A 937 22.42 -1.66 2.26
CA HIS A 937 22.32 -0.50 3.14
C HIS A 937 21.95 -0.92 4.58
N GLU A 938 22.43 -2.07 5.07
CA GLU A 938 22.21 -2.49 6.46
C GLU A 938 22.67 -1.41 7.44
N TYR A 939 21.81 -1.06 8.41
CA TYR A 939 22.08 0.01 9.35
C TYR A 939 21.36 -0.15 10.71
N VAL A 940 21.93 0.46 11.74
CA VAL A 940 21.34 0.63 13.07
C VAL A 940 21.57 2.06 13.55
N THR A 941 20.73 2.58 14.45
CA THR A 941 20.98 3.89 15.07
C THR A 941 21.74 3.75 16.38
N VAL A 942 22.46 4.79 16.78
CA VAL A 942 23.10 4.85 18.11
C VAL A 942 22.06 4.70 19.23
N GLY A 943 20.88 5.29 19.06
CA GLY A 943 19.78 5.20 20.01
C GLY A 943 19.26 3.78 20.20
N ASP A 944 19.17 3.00 19.12
CA ASP A 944 18.75 1.58 19.18
C ASP A 944 19.76 0.72 19.93
N LEU A 945 21.07 0.95 19.70
CA LEU A 945 22.14 0.24 20.41
C LEU A 945 22.16 0.60 21.90
N GLU A 946 22.00 1.88 22.24
CA GLU A 946 21.92 2.32 23.65
C GLU A 946 20.72 1.71 24.35
N LYS A 947 19.55 1.75 23.70
CA LYS A 947 18.35 1.12 24.22
C LYS A 947 18.55 -0.39 24.40
N ALA A 948 19.23 -1.05 23.46
CA ALA A 948 19.54 -2.48 23.57
C ALA A 948 20.41 -2.78 24.78
N VAL A 949 21.44 -1.97 25.06
CA VAL A 949 22.27 -2.13 26.26
C VAL A 949 21.41 -2.07 27.53
N GLU A 950 20.55 -1.05 27.65
CA GLU A 950 19.68 -0.88 28.82
C GLU A 950 18.67 -2.02 28.97
N ASP A 951 18.12 -2.48 27.85
CA ASP A 951 17.10 -3.53 27.84
C ASP A 951 17.70 -4.92 28.08
N TYR A 952 18.89 -5.23 27.55
CA TYR A 952 19.60 -6.45 27.93
C TYR A 952 19.92 -6.47 29.43
N GLN A 953 20.27 -5.33 30.04
CA GLN A 953 20.43 -5.26 31.49
C GLN A 953 19.14 -5.61 32.24
N LYS A 954 18.00 -5.07 31.79
CA LYS A 954 16.68 -5.40 32.37
C LYS A 954 16.34 -6.87 32.22
N LEU A 955 16.55 -7.45 31.03
CA LEU A 955 16.28 -8.87 30.79
C LEU A 955 17.18 -9.75 31.65
N ILE A 956 18.48 -9.46 31.73
CA ILE A 956 19.41 -10.19 32.59
C ILE A 956 18.98 -10.09 34.05
N LEU A 957 18.63 -8.91 34.56
CA LEU A 957 18.15 -8.77 35.94
C LEU A 957 16.87 -9.59 36.19
N HIS A 958 15.92 -9.54 35.24
CA HIS A 958 14.71 -10.34 35.30
C HIS A 958 15.00 -11.84 35.38
N THR A 959 15.92 -12.35 34.55
CA THR A 959 16.29 -13.78 34.56
C THR A 959 17.10 -14.19 35.79
N LEU A 960 17.77 -13.24 36.45
CA LEU A 960 18.44 -13.45 37.73
C LEU A 960 17.46 -13.44 38.93
N GLY A 961 16.22 -12.99 38.72
CA GLY A 961 15.17 -12.83 39.72
C GLY A 961 15.30 -11.56 40.57
N GLN A 962 15.84 -10.48 39.99
CA GLN A 962 16.13 -9.20 40.67
C GLN A 962 15.22 -8.06 40.22
#